data_AF-R8AUD1-F1
#
_entry.id   AF-R8AUD1-F1
#
_cell.length_a   1.000
_cell.length_b   1.000
_cell.length_c   1.000
_cell.angle_alpha   90.00
_cell.angle_beta   90.00
_cell.angle_gamma   90.00
#
_symmetry.space_group_name_H-M   'P 1'
#
loop_
_entity.id
_entity.type
_entity.pdbx_description
1 polymer ?
#
loop_
_entity_poly.entity_id
_entity_poly.type
_entity_poly.pdbx_seq_one_letter_code
_entity_poly.pdbx_strand_id
1 'polypeptide(L)'
;MEMSYLSCLIAASLVTAALPVSANDTSPLYFNSIQPKNDLVGKLEAKVQFAQSQILPFKALEGDRQPILTSLRKSLILVQPLQPDAVTPMFVDARDSSGALLGTVTLAPPSALPETVYHLPGVPAGGVNFTPESGETRVINSSAELAKLDDKNGTFLKERLATSALVEIQTADGRWVRDIYLPQGAELEGKMVRISSRAGYNSNLYYGERKVTVSNGQTIAFKYANGQWFREGELANNRLSYAPDTWSGELPAEWIVPGLTLSVRQGNLTGELTDIPVGAPGELLLHTIDIGMLVEPRDRFLFAKDFDAQREYFQTLPARRMVVNQYAPLYLPEVMLPNGTLLTDFDPSDGGWHGGTMRQRIGKELISHGIDNANYGINSSAGEGEGSHPFVVAQLAAHNSRGKYANGVQVHGGSGGGGIVTLDNSLGNEFSHEVGHNFGLGHYVDGFRGSVHRSADQINSTWGWDSDKLRFIPNFFPRQNQAETCLDGQCQLPFDGRQFGKDAMAGGEPFSAANRFTLYTPNSAALIQRFFASKAVFDSQSPTGFSKWNADTARMEPYQHTVEGLETVNAPVDNLSAENLAQLLSEYELVKIGMWNGHWARNIYMPAASSENRGRSISIDHRAGYNSHLFINGSEILVSNGYKKTFTSDGQRWQERAEVNTRVARQPQHFEIPVTTLVGYYDPQARLQSYIYPALHAAYGFTYPDDSATVSSNDCQLQVETRDSVLRFKLLNHRASSAVMNKFHINVPSDSQPSKARVVCNNRTLSETPLSAAPTDLVYTINGKLPETEGGGECSNAWRAEATYVGGDLASHNGKSWRAEWWTQGEEPGTTGEWGVWRQQGDSDCSGGVTPPPVTGSSDFTLSNLDSRYALVNGQVSIRLNLTTQNPVQIAASLQQNGQRFGEVSAQVNGNSALTLAVSNASAGSYELVIEGKAEGQQPVVQRHPVTLSEDNQGGGSEGDYPAYVAGNSYQAGDRVSNSGANYECKPWPYSGWCGLSPAHYAPGTGSAWSDAWQRL
;
A
#
# COMPACT_ATOMS: atom_id res chain seq x y z
N MET A 1 23.34 -69.73 8.55
CA MET A 1 24.57 -70.05 7.78
C MET A 1 25.42 -68.80 7.83
N GLU A 2 26.53 -68.88 8.56
CA GLU A 2 27.51 -67.80 8.77
C GLU A 2 28.27 -67.46 7.49
N MET A 3 28.71 -66.20 7.36
CA MET A 3 29.99 -65.78 6.76
C MET A 3 30.16 -64.29 7.15
N SER A 4 30.84 -63.95 8.24
CA SER A 4 32.30 -63.89 8.46
C SER A 4 33.05 -62.97 7.50
N TYR A 5 33.53 -61.87 8.10
CA TYR A 5 34.42 -60.83 7.59
C TYR A 5 35.84 -61.35 7.35
N LEU A 6 36.54 -60.82 6.33
CA LEU A 6 37.99 -60.61 6.41
C LEU A 6 38.41 -59.36 5.63
N SER A 7 39.27 -58.59 6.29
CA SER A 7 39.70 -57.22 6.04
C SER A 7 40.83 -57.08 5.03
N CYS A 8 40.98 -55.90 4.41
CA CYS A 8 42.29 -55.26 4.26
C CYS A 8 42.19 -53.73 4.09
N LEU A 9 43.00 -53.04 4.90
CA LEU A 9 43.21 -51.60 4.98
C LEU A 9 43.87 -51.04 3.71
N ILE A 10 43.48 -49.83 3.29
CA ILE A 10 44.43 -48.84 2.77
C ILE A 10 44.12 -47.45 3.37
N ALA A 11 45.15 -46.94 4.04
CA ALA A 11 45.41 -45.62 4.63
C ALA A 11 44.44 -44.46 4.32
N ALA A 12 43.77 -43.99 5.37
CA ALA A 12 43.24 -42.64 5.45
C ALA A 12 44.40 -41.64 5.62
N SER A 13 44.62 -40.80 4.61
CA SER A 13 45.35 -39.54 4.76
C SER A 13 44.33 -38.45 5.12
N LEU A 14 44.12 -38.24 6.42
CA LEU A 14 43.67 -36.96 6.94
C LEU A 14 44.77 -35.94 6.63
N VAL A 15 44.48 -34.94 5.80
CA VAL A 15 44.69 -33.50 6.06
C VAL A 15 44.06 -32.73 4.89
N THR A 16 42.91 -32.13 5.12
CA THR A 16 42.71 -30.72 4.79
C THR A 16 41.99 -30.11 5.98
N ALA A 17 42.79 -29.53 6.87
CA ALA A 17 42.29 -28.58 7.84
C ALA A 17 41.46 -27.54 7.07
N ALA A 18 40.20 -27.36 7.48
CA ALA A 18 39.49 -26.14 7.15
C ALA A 18 40.37 -25.00 7.65
N LEU A 19 40.97 -24.25 6.72
CA LEU A 19 41.60 -23.00 7.06
C LEU A 19 40.54 -22.16 7.77
N PRO A 20 40.82 -21.58 8.95
CA PRO A 20 39.91 -20.60 9.51
C PRO A 20 39.79 -19.48 8.49
N VAL A 21 38.57 -19.23 8.02
CA VAL A 21 38.24 -17.99 7.31
C VAL A 21 38.76 -16.86 8.18
N SER A 22 39.73 -16.10 7.69
CA SER A 22 40.26 -14.96 8.42
C SER A 22 39.10 -14.05 8.79
N ALA A 23 39.03 -13.61 10.05
CA ALA A 23 38.00 -12.71 10.58
C ALA A 23 37.94 -11.30 9.92
N ASN A 24 38.60 -11.10 8.77
CA ASN A 24 38.82 -9.83 8.08
C ASN A 24 38.47 -9.87 6.56
N ASP A 25 37.84 -10.92 6.02
CA ASP A 25 37.43 -10.89 4.61
C ASP A 25 36.17 -10.03 4.43
N THR A 26 36.38 -8.76 4.05
CA THR A 26 35.35 -7.76 3.75
C THR A 26 34.89 -7.79 2.30
N SER A 27 35.38 -8.74 1.49
CA SER A 27 35.06 -8.80 0.06
C SER A 27 33.56 -9.07 -0.17
N PRO A 28 32.95 -8.44 -1.20
CA PRO A 28 31.56 -8.68 -1.55
C PRO A 28 31.31 -10.17 -1.87
N LEU A 29 30.18 -10.68 -1.39
CA LEU A 29 29.64 -12.00 -1.68
C LEU A 29 28.52 -11.84 -2.70
N TYR A 30 28.82 -12.14 -3.96
CA TYR A 30 27.87 -12.00 -5.07
C TYR A 30 26.90 -13.17 -5.15
N PHE A 31 25.61 -12.88 -5.17
CA PHE A 31 24.56 -13.88 -5.36
C PHE A 31 24.53 -14.41 -6.79
N ASN A 32 24.56 -13.51 -7.77
CA ASN A 32 24.60 -13.82 -9.19
C ASN A 32 26.01 -13.65 -9.73
N SER A 33 26.79 -14.73 -9.73
CA SER A 33 28.15 -14.80 -10.26
C SER A 33 28.22 -15.44 -11.65
N ILE A 34 27.06 -15.64 -12.30
CA ILE A 34 26.97 -16.27 -13.61
C ILE A 34 27.49 -15.30 -14.66
N GLN A 35 28.24 -15.82 -15.62
CA GLN A 35 28.69 -15.03 -16.76
C GLN A 35 27.51 -14.41 -17.52
N PRO A 36 27.45 -13.07 -17.65
CA PRO A 36 26.34 -12.41 -18.32
C PRO A 36 26.29 -12.79 -19.80
N LYS A 37 25.07 -12.93 -20.33
CA LYS A 37 24.83 -13.05 -21.77
C LYS A 37 24.38 -11.71 -22.31
N ASN A 38 24.81 -11.37 -23.52
CA ASN A 38 24.44 -10.11 -24.14
C ASN A 38 22.95 -10.06 -24.51
N ASP A 39 22.27 -9.00 -24.11
CA ASP A 39 20.88 -8.68 -24.45
C ASP A 39 20.78 -7.55 -25.49
N LEU A 40 21.83 -6.75 -25.65
CA LEU A 40 21.86 -5.57 -26.50
C LEU A 40 22.24 -5.89 -27.95
N VAL A 41 21.69 -5.11 -28.89
CA VAL A 41 22.12 -5.07 -30.28
C VAL A 41 22.96 -3.82 -30.50
N GLY A 42 24.28 -3.99 -30.68
CA GLY A 42 25.20 -2.86 -30.92
C GLY A 42 26.65 -3.19 -30.61
N LYS A 43 27.45 -2.16 -30.40
CA LYS A 43 28.87 -2.29 -30.01
C LYS A 43 29.07 -2.45 -28.51
N LEU A 44 28.11 -1.98 -27.71
CA LEU A 44 28.08 -2.25 -26.28
C LEU A 44 27.36 -3.58 -26.06
N GLU A 45 28.07 -4.55 -25.49
CA GLU A 45 27.50 -5.84 -25.10
C GLU A 45 27.25 -5.83 -23.59
N ALA A 46 25.99 -6.00 -23.18
CA ALA A 46 25.60 -6.03 -21.78
C ALA A 46 24.37 -6.91 -21.56
N LYS A 47 24.28 -7.48 -20.36
CA LYS A 47 23.05 -8.07 -19.85
C LYS A 47 22.18 -6.98 -19.25
N VAL A 48 20.87 -7.03 -19.52
CA VAL A 48 19.90 -6.09 -18.96
C VAL A 48 18.84 -6.82 -18.16
N GLN A 49 18.61 -6.34 -16.93
CA GLN A 49 17.54 -6.80 -16.07
C GLN A 49 16.75 -5.59 -15.56
N PHE A 50 15.52 -5.85 -15.14
CA PHE A 50 14.67 -4.85 -14.52
C PHE A 50 14.30 -5.29 -13.10
N ALA A 51 13.85 -4.39 -12.25
CA ALA A 51 13.24 -4.74 -10.98
C ALA A 51 11.97 -3.92 -10.72
N GLN A 52 10.89 -4.60 -10.33
CA GLN A 52 9.62 -4.01 -9.90
C GLN A 52 9.17 -4.64 -8.57
N SER A 53 8.35 -5.69 -8.58
CA SER A 53 8.12 -6.48 -7.35
C SER A 53 9.30 -7.41 -7.04
N GLN A 54 10.00 -7.81 -8.09
CA GLN A 54 11.17 -8.64 -8.07
C GLN A 54 12.08 -8.29 -9.25
N ILE A 55 13.31 -8.76 -9.21
CA ILE A 55 14.22 -8.70 -10.35
C ILE A 55 13.67 -9.63 -11.44
N LEU A 56 13.55 -9.13 -12.66
CA LEU A 56 13.06 -9.85 -13.82
C LEU A 56 14.02 -9.69 -15.00
N PRO A 57 14.32 -10.76 -15.74
CA PRO A 57 15.21 -10.69 -16.89
C PRO A 57 14.49 -10.04 -18.08
N PHE A 58 15.24 -9.41 -18.99
CA PHE A 58 14.70 -9.03 -20.29
C PHE A 58 14.22 -10.27 -21.09
N LYS A 59 15.01 -11.34 -21.07
CA LYS A 59 14.69 -12.64 -21.65
C LYS A 59 14.79 -13.75 -20.61
N ALA A 60 13.67 -14.40 -20.31
CA ALA A 60 13.64 -15.54 -19.41
C ALA A 60 14.38 -16.76 -20.02
N LEU A 61 14.93 -17.61 -19.15
CA LEU A 61 15.52 -18.88 -19.57
C LEU A 61 14.43 -19.81 -20.13
N GLU A 62 14.83 -20.75 -20.98
CA GLU A 62 13.90 -21.77 -21.49
C GLU A 62 13.29 -22.57 -20.32
N GLY A 63 11.95 -22.62 -20.29
CA GLY A 63 11.21 -23.29 -19.21
C GLY A 63 11.16 -22.53 -17.88
N ASP A 64 11.68 -21.30 -17.81
CA ASP A 64 11.53 -20.40 -16.67
C ASP A 64 10.29 -19.50 -16.83
N ARG A 65 9.45 -19.43 -15.80
CA ARG A 65 8.26 -18.60 -15.79
C ARG A 65 8.52 -17.39 -14.89
N GLN A 66 8.87 -16.28 -15.49
CA GLN A 66 9.13 -15.00 -14.82
C GLN A 66 8.03 -13.99 -15.16
N PRO A 67 7.70 -13.05 -14.25
CA PRO A 67 6.89 -11.89 -14.61
C PRO A 67 7.65 -11.00 -15.63
N ILE A 68 6.89 -10.20 -16.37
CA ILE A 68 7.43 -9.15 -17.26
C ILE A 68 7.27 -7.77 -16.59
N LEU A 69 7.65 -6.68 -17.26
CA LEU A 69 7.38 -5.34 -16.73
C LEU A 69 5.87 -5.09 -16.65
N THR A 70 5.37 -4.65 -15.49
CA THR A 70 4.02 -4.12 -15.32
C THR A 70 4.00 -2.65 -15.74
N SER A 71 3.08 -2.27 -16.64
CA SER A 71 2.96 -0.89 -17.12
C SER A 71 2.72 0.09 -15.97
N LEU A 72 3.26 1.31 -16.12
CA LEU A 72 3.02 2.44 -15.22
C LEU A 72 3.44 2.17 -13.77
N ARG A 73 4.55 1.43 -13.59
CA ARG A 73 5.21 1.24 -12.31
C ARG A 73 6.70 1.50 -12.46
N LYS A 74 7.27 2.33 -11.56
CA LYS A 74 8.70 2.61 -11.48
C LYS A 74 9.51 1.32 -11.54
N SER A 75 10.60 1.33 -12.29
CA SER A 75 11.45 0.14 -12.43
C SER A 75 12.92 0.48 -12.29
N LEU A 76 13.64 -0.28 -11.48
CA LEU A 76 15.09 -0.26 -11.49
C LEU A 76 15.56 -0.94 -12.78
N ILE A 77 16.47 -0.32 -13.52
CA ILE A 77 17.23 -0.97 -14.59
C ILE A 77 18.60 -1.38 -14.04
N LEU A 78 19.02 -2.60 -14.35
CA LEU A 78 20.32 -3.16 -14.03
C LEU A 78 21.04 -3.49 -15.34
N VAL A 79 22.22 -2.91 -15.55
CA VAL A 79 23.02 -3.11 -16.75
C VAL A 79 24.38 -3.66 -16.36
N GLN A 80 24.67 -4.89 -16.77
CA GLN A 80 25.93 -5.57 -16.50
C GLN A 80 26.71 -5.73 -17.81
N PRO A 81 27.69 -4.86 -18.11
CA PRO A 81 28.51 -4.96 -19.31
C PRO A 81 29.34 -6.25 -19.31
N LEU A 82 29.44 -6.90 -20.47
CA LEU A 82 30.25 -8.13 -20.62
C LEU A 82 31.75 -7.85 -20.51
N GLN A 83 32.16 -6.63 -20.84
CA GLN A 83 33.50 -6.11 -20.57
C GLN A 83 33.41 -5.07 -19.43
N PRO A 84 33.88 -5.40 -18.22
CA PRO A 84 33.74 -4.51 -17.08
C PRO A 84 34.45 -3.17 -17.30
N ASP A 85 33.70 -2.08 -17.12
CA ASP A 85 34.21 -0.72 -17.00
C ASP A 85 33.37 -0.03 -15.92
N ALA A 86 34.01 0.20 -14.77
CA ALA A 86 33.40 0.83 -13.60
C ALA A 86 33.65 2.35 -13.53
N VAL A 87 34.40 2.91 -14.49
CA VAL A 87 34.86 4.31 -14.46
C VAL A 87 34.12 5.14 -15.49
N THR A 88 33.95 4.63 -16.71
CA THR A 88 33.28 5.37 -17.78
C THR A 88 31.78 5.47 -17.47
N PRO A 89 31.21 6.69 -17.37
CA PRO A 89 29.79 6.87 -17.08
C PRO A 89 28.90 6.16 -18.10
N MET A 90 27.82 5.56 -17.59
CA MET A 90 26.82 4.87 -18.40
C MET A 90 25.50 5.65 -18.40
N PHE A 91 24.87 5.75 -19.57
CA PHE A 91 23.60 6.45 -19.77
C PHE A 91 22.60 5.53 -20.47
N VAL A 92 21.32 5.73 -20.17
CA VAL A 92 20.19 5.05 -20.84
C VAL A 92 19.25 6.10 -21.39
N ASP A 93 19.10 6.14 -22.71
CA ASP A 93 18.08 6.95 -23.37
C ASP A 93 16.82 6.10 -23.58
N ALA A 94 15.67 6.55 -23.08
CA ALA A 94 14.40 5.86 -23.24
C ALA A 94 13.56 6.50 -24.33
N ARG A 95 12.93 5.69 -25.18
CA ARG A 95 12.06 6.15 -26.27
C ARG A 95 10.72 5.43 -26.27
N ASP A 96 9.69 6.15 -26.68
CA ASP A 96 8.35 5.59 -26.85
C ASP A 96 8.19 4.79 -28.16
N SER A 97 6.99 4.24 -28.37
CA SER A 97 6.64 3.47 -29.57
C SER A 97 6.76 4.24 -30.90
N SER A 98 6.80 5.58 -30.87
CA SER A 98 7.00 6.43 -32.04
C SER A 98 8.49 6.73 -32.30
N GLY A 99 9.37 6.36 -31.37
CA GLY A 99 10.80 6.67 -31.38
C GLY A 99 11.14 8.02 -30.73
N ALA A 100 10.15 8.73 -30.16
CA ALA A 100 10.38 9.99 -29.47
C ALA A 100 11.13 9.75 -28.16
N LEU A 101 12.09 10.63 -27.84
CA LEU A 101 12.86 10.55 -26.61
C LEU A 101 11.98 10.94 -25.43
N LEU A 102 11.82 10.02 -24.47
CA LEU A 102 11.13 10.24 -23.21
C LEU A 102 12.06 10.91 -22.19
N GLY A 103 13.34 10.51 -22.19
CA GLY A 103 14.38 11.11 -21.36
C GLY A 103 15.65 10.27 -21.32
N THR A 104 16.64 10.75 -20.55
CA THR A 104 17.93 10.10 -20.35
C THR A 104 18.20 9.91 -18.86
N VAL A 105 18.57 8.70 -18.46
CA VAL A 105 18.98 8.35 -17.10
C VAL A 105 20.49 8.14 -17.06
N THR A 106 21.15 8.78 -16.10
CA THR A 106 22.55 8.49 -15.76
C THR A 106 22.58 7.35 -14.76
N LEU A 107 23.27 6.27 -15.08
CA LEU A 107 23.34 5.10 -14.18
C LEU A 107 24.38 5.32 -13.08
N ALA A 108 24.04 4.84 -11.88
CA ALA A 108 24.96 4.71 -10.76
C ALA A 108 25.99 3.60 -11.03
N PRO A 109 27.26 3.80 -10.66
CA PRO A 109 28.33 2.83 -10.87
C PRO A 109 28.15 1.57 -9.99
N PRO A 110 28.86 0.47 -10.27
CA PRO A 110 28.74 -0.78 -9.51
C PRO A 110 29.00 -0.64 -8.00
N SER A 111 29.82 0.32 -7.58
CA SER A 111 30.07 0.62 -6.17
C SER A 111 28.87 1.23 -5.43
N ALA A 112 27.87 1.71 -6.17
CA ALA A 112 26.63 2.30 -5.67
C ALA A 112 25.41 1.43 -6.02
N LEU A 113 25.63 0.17 -6.38
CA LEU A 113 24.54 -0.79 -6.58
C LEU A 113 23.73 -0.89 -5.27
N PRO A 114 22.38 -0.89 -5.32
CA PRO A 114 21.56 -0.97 -4.13
C PRO A 114 21.91 -2.14 -3.23
N GLU A 115 21.96 -1.89 -1.93
CA GLU A 115 22.27 -2.89 -0.92
C GLU A 115 21.06 -3.77 -0.60
N THR A 116 21.28 -4.83 0.18
CA THR A 116 20.18 -5.68 0.66
C THR A 116 19.46 -5.04 1.85
N VAL A 117 18.22 -5.47 2.09
CA VAL A 117 17.49 -5.16 3.33
C VAL A 117 18.15 -5.73 4.59
N TYR A 118 19.18 -6.58 4.46
CA TYR A 118 19.97 -7.08 5.58
C TYR A 118 21.20 -6.21 5.88
N HIS A 119 21.54 -5.27 5.00
CA HIS A 119 22.69 -4.42 5.19
C HIS A 119 22.46 -3.47 6.38
N LEU A 120 23.41 -3.49 7.33
CA LEU A 120 23.42 -2.64 8.50
C LEU A 120 24.33 -1.43 8.28
N PRO A 121 23.81 -0.18 8.36
CA PRO A 121 24.65 1.00 8.27
C PRO A 121 25.54 1.13 9.51
N GLY A 122 26.63 1.90 9.41
CA GLY A 122 27.46 2.27 10.56
C GLY A 122 28.36 1.15 11.10
N VAL A 123 28.57 0.07 10.35
CA VAL A 123 29.56 -0.95 10.69
C VAL A 123 30.98 -0.35 10.62
N PRO A 124 31.81 -0.45 11.67
CA PRO A 124 33.17 0.06 11.65
C PRO A 124 34.00 -0.55 10.51
N ALA A 125 34.93 0.23 9.94
CA ALA A 125 35.76 -0.20 8.80
C ALA A 125 36.60 -1.47 9.06
N GLY A 126 36.87 -1.80 10.33
CA GLY A 126 37.53 -3.05 10.75
C GLY A 126 36.59 -4.19 11.16
N GLY A 127 35.29 -4.06 10.90
CA GLY A 127 34.26 -4.94 11.44
C GLY A 127 34.03 -4.73 12.93
N VAL A 128 33.23 -5.62 13.54
CA VAL A 128 32.99 -5.63 14.99
C VAL A 128 33.64 -6.85 15.58
N ASN A 129 34.59 -6.65 16.49
CA ASN A 129 35.26 -7.73 17.20
C ASN A 129 34.41 -8.19 18.40
N PHE A 130 33.80 -9.37 18.31
CA PHE A 130 33.01 -10.01 19.38
C PHE A 130 33.85 -10.65 20.50
N THR A 131 35.08 -10.18 20.68
CA THR A 131 35.88 -10.48 21.86
C THR A 131 35.60 -9.43 22.93
N PRO A 132 35.28 -9.83 24.19
CA PRO A 132 35.12 -8.89 25.28
C PRO A 132 36.39 -8.08 25.49
N GLU A 133 36.25 -6.79 25.74
CA GLU A 133 37.38 -5.99 26.22
C GLU A 133 37.86 -6.49 27.58
N SER A 134 39.09 -6.17 27.95
CA SER A 134 39.65 -6.55 29.25
C SER A 134 38.78 -5.95 30.38
N GLY A 135 38.06 -6.79 31.11
CA GLY A 135 37.17 -6.37 32.19
C GLY A 135 36.37 -7.52 32.80
N GLU A 136 35.56 -7.21 33.80
CA GLU A 136 34.74 -8.21 34.48
C GLU A 136 33.61 -8.74 33.58
N THR A 137 33.32 -10.05 33.72
CA THR A 137 32.12 -10.68 33.15
C THR A 137 31.09 -10.89 34.25
N ARG A 138 29.89 -10.33 34.09
CA ARG A 138 28.78 -10.49 35.04
C ARG A 138 27.80 -11.52 34.53
N VAL A 139 27.47 -12.52 35.34
CA VAL A 139 26.47 -13.55 34.99
C VAL A 139 25.10 -13.20 35.59
N ILE A 140 24.04 -13.32 34.80
CA ILE A 140 22.63 -13.21 35.20
C ILE A 140 21.99 -14.59 34.99
N ASN A 141 21.68 -15.30 36.08
CA ASN A 141 21.15 -16.68 36.01
C ASN A 141 20.12 -17.03 37.10
N SER A 142 19.65 -16.03 37.85
CA SER A 142 18.60 -16.18 38.88
C SER A 142 17.25 -15.72 38.34
N SER A 143 16.15 -16.37 38.74
CA SER A 143 14.80 -16.00 38.28
C SER A 143 14.43 -14.56 38.62
N ALA A 144 14.89 -14.06 39.78
CA ALA A 144 14.63 -12.69 40.22
C ALA A 144 15.35 -11.63 39.37
N GLU A 145 16.56 -11.91 38.88
CA GLU A 145 17.26 -10.99 37.98
C GLU A 145 16.78 -11.13 36.53
N LEU A 146 16.49 -12.35 36.06
CA LEU A 146 15.94 -12.58 34.72
C LEU A 146 14.60 -11.87 34.52
N ALA A 147 13.73 -11.86 35.53
CA ALA A 147 12.45 -11.16 35.47
C ALA A 147 12.59 -9.63 35.25
N LYS A 148 13.75 -9.04 35.55
CA LYS A 148 14.02 -7.60 35.33
C LYS A 148 14.45 -7.27 33.90
N LEU A 149 14.68 -8.28 33.06
CA LEU A 149 15.16 -8.06 31.68
C LEU A 149 14.03 -7.70 30.70
N ASP A 150 12.77 -7.84 31.09
CA ASP A 150 11.58 -7.43 30.32
C ASP A 150 11.31 -5.90 30.42
N ASP A 151 12.18 -5.16 31.09
CA ASP A 151 12.15 -3.69 31.06
C ASP A 151 12.57 -3.19 29.67
N LYS A 152 11.67 -2.51 28.94
CA LYS A 152 11.91 -1.97 27.60
C LYS A 152 13.09 -1.01 27.51
N ASN A 153 13.43 -0.31 28.61
CA ASN A 153 14.58 0.59 28.65
C ASN A 153 15.90 -0.16 28.94
N GLY A 154 15.83 -1.44 29.29
CA GLY A 154 16.99 -2.26 29.64
C GLY A 154 17.73 -1.75 30.87
N THR A 155 17.06 -1.06 31.80
CA THR A 155 17.69 -0.30 32.90
C THR A 155 18.57 -1.20 33.77
N PHE A 156 18.05 -2.35 34.17
CA PHE A 156 18.81 -3.32 34.97
C PHE A 156 20.04 -3.85 34.21
N LEU A 157 19.90 -4.14 32.92
CA LEU A 157 21.02 -4.62 32.10
C LEU A 157 22.07 -3.53 31.91
N LYS A 158 21.63 -2.27 31.74
CA LYS A 158 22.49 -1.09 31.64
C LYS A 158 23.34 -0.87 32.89
N GLU A 159 22.74 -0.99 34.07
CA GLU A 159 23.45 -0.93 35.35
C GLU A 159 24.53 -2.02 35.46
N ARG A 160 24.25 -3.24 34.98
CA ARG A 160 25.26 -4.31 34.97
C ARG A 160 26.39 -4.05 33.97
N LEU A 161 26.07 -3.49 32.80
CA LEU A 161 27.07 -3.14 31.77
C LEU A 161 27.95 -1.96 32.17
N ALA A 162 27.49 -1.08 33.06
CA ALA A 162 28.30 0.02 33.59
C ALA A 162 29.57 -0.48 34.29
N THR A 163 29.50 -1.62 34.99
CA THR A 163 30.63 -2.18 35.77
C THR A 163 31.31 -3.38 35.11
N SER A 164 30.82 -3.85 33.96
CA SER A 164 31.31 -5.09 33.32
C SER A 164 31.55 -4.89 31.84
N ALA A 165 32.54 -5.56 31.27
CA ALA A 165 32.80 -5.55 29.82
C ALA A 165 31.82 -6.47 29.09
N LEU A 166 31.39 -7.55 29.76
CA LEU A 166 30.44 -8.53 29.26
C LEU A 166 29.38 -8.84 30.33
N VAL A 167 28.12 -8.87 29.92
CA VAL A 167 27.04 -9.50 30.71
C VAL A 167 26.61 -10.80 30.05
N GLU A 168 26.67 -11.91 30.79
CA GLU A 168 26.23 -13.22 30.32
C GLU A 168 24.87 -13.61 30.95
N ILE A 169 23.84 -13.70 30.12
CA ILE A 169 22.47 -14.07 30.49
C ILE A 169 22.30 -15.57 30.26
N GLN A 170 21.89 -16.31 31.30
CA GLN A 170 21.69 -17.76 31.23
C GLN A 170 20.25 -18.11 31.59
N THR A 171 19.47 -18.57 30.62
CA THR A 171 18.10 -19.06 30.83
C THR A 171 18.06 -20.58 30.91
N ALA A 172 17.14 -21.13 31.69
CA ALA A 172 16.86 -22.57 31.77
C ALA A 172 15.42 -22.83 32.21
N ASP A 173 14.98 -24.09 32.18
CA ASP A 173 13.68 -24.45 32.75
C ASP A 173 13.58 -24.04 34.23
N GLY A 174 12.48 -23.36 34.59
CA GLY A 174 12.27 -22.76 35.91
C GLY A 174 12.96 -21.40 36.14
N ARG A 175 13.80 -20.92 35.20
CA ARG A 175 14.44 -19.60 35.24
C ARG A 175 14.54 -19.00 33.83
N TRP A 176 13.46 -18.35 33.42
CA TRP A 176 13.27 -17.87 32.05
C TRP A 176 12.49 -16.54 32.06
N VAL A 177 12.70 -15.74 31.01
CA VAL A 177 11.94 -14.53 30.70
C VAL A 177 11.64 -14.51 29.21
N ARG A 178 10.44 -14.04 28.85
CA ARG A 178 9.97 -14.07 27.46
C ARG A 178 10.68 -13.04 26.60
N ASP A 179 10.81 -11.82 27.09
CA ASP A 179 11.32 -10.69 26.34
C ASP A 179 12.52 -10.08 27.10
N ILE A 180 13.58 -9.74 26.36
CA ILE A 180 14.83 -9.18 26.88
C ILE A 180 15.17 -7.95 26.04
N TYR A 181 15.36 -6.79 26.66
CA TYR A 181 15.69 -5.55 25.92
C TYR A 181 17.12 -5.10 26.21
N LEU A 182 17.92 -4.93 25.16
CA LEU A 182 19.25 -4.35 25.27
C LEU A 182 19.15 -2.82 25.40
N PRO A 183 19.86 -2.20 26.36
CA PRO A 183 19.78 -0.76 26.60
C PRO A 183 20.46 0.04 25.49
N GLN A 184 20.17 1.34 25.39
CA GLN A 184 20.85 2.26 24.47
C GLN A 184 21.63 3.35 25.24
N GLY A 185 22.68 3.90 24.64
CA GLY A 185 23.49 4.98 25.22
C GLY A 185 24.96 4.96 24.79
N ALA A 186 25.59 6.13 24.67
CA ALA A 186 26.99 6.27 24.28
C ALA A 186 27.97 5.60 25.27
N GLU A 187 27.58 5.50 26.54
CA GLU A 187 28.32 4.80 27.61
C GLU A 187 28.43 3.28 27.39
N LEU A 188 27.68 2.72 26.45
CA LEU A 188 27.71 1.31 26.12
C LEU A 188 28.78 0.96 25.08
N GLU A 189 29.50 1.94 24.53
CA GLU A 189 30.53 1.69 23.51
C GLU A 189 31.51 0.58 23.94
N GLY A 190 31.70 -0.42 23.08
CA GLY A 190 32.56 -1.57 23.32
C GLY A 190 31.94 -2.69 24.18
N LYS A 191 30.83 -2.41 24.90
CA LYS A 191 30.19 -3.35 25.81
C LYS A 191 29.55 -4.53 25.09
N MET A 192 29.50 -5.67 25.78
CA MET A 192 28.96 -6.91 25.24
C MET A 192 27.87 -7.52 26.10
N VAL A 193 26.92 -8.17 25.44
CA VAL A 193 25.92 -9.04 26.07
C VAL A 193 25.98 -10.39 25.38
N ARG A 194 26.02 -11.48 26.14
CA ARG A 194 25.91 -12.84 25.61
C ARG A 194 24.73 -13.52 26.29
N ILE A 195 23.89 -14.18 25.51
CA ILE A 195 22.79 -15.00 26.02
C ILE A 195 23.04 -16.46 25.65
N SER A 196 22.84 -17.35 26.63
CA SER A 196 22.89 -18.80 26.46
C SER A 196 21.61 -19.41 26.99
N SER A 197 20.81 -20.03 26.11
CA SER A 197 19.52 -20.61 26.50
C SER A 197 19.60 -22.12 26.67
N ARG A 198 19.13 -22.61 27.81
CA ARG A 198 18.79 -24.02 28.07
C ARG A 198 17.32 -24.17 28.48
N ALA A 199 16.50 -23.16 28.21
CA ALA A 199 15.08 -23.17 28.51
C ALA A 199 14.32 -23.86 27.37
N GLY A 200 13.29 -24.65 27.71
CA GLY A 200 12.37 -25.22 26.73
C GLY A 200 11.55 -24.16 25.98
N TYR A 201 11.34 -22.99 26.61
CA TYR A 201 10.68 -21.85 25.98
C TYR A 201 11.67 -20.90 25.29
N ASN A 202 11.27 -20.35 24.15
CA ASN A 202 12.03 -19.33 23.43
C ASN A 202 12.01 -17.98 24.16
N SER A 203 13.10 -17.22 24.07
CA SER A 203 13.14 -15.81 24.48
C SER A 203 13.30 -14.91 23.26
N ASN A 204 12.66 -13.74 23.27
CA ASN A 204 12.83 -12.68 22.28
C ASN A 204 13.81 -11.65 22.82
N LEU A 205 14.85 -11.34 22.08
CA LEU A 205 15.83 -10.34 22.46
C LEU A 205 15.76 -9.16 21.48
N TYR A 206 15.47 -7.97 22.02
CA TYR A 206 15.30 -6.71 21.30
C TYR A 206 16.56 -5.87 21.44
N TYR A 207 17.09 -5.34 20.34
CA TYR A 207 18.35 -4.59 20.29
C TYR A 207 18.24 -3.45 19.28
N GLY A 208 17.86 -2.28 19.78
CA GLY A 208 17.34 -1.21 18.91
C GLY A 208 15.97 -1.60 18.36
N GLU A 209 15.73 -1.36 17.08
CA GLU A 209 14.49 -1.77 16.39
C GLU A 209 14.50 -3.25 15.96
N ARG A 210 15.63 -3.94 16.13
CA ARG A 210 15.83 -5.32 15.70
C ARG A 210 15.48 -6.29 16.82
N LYS A 211 15.09 -7.50 16.41
CA LYS A 211 14.73 -8.61 17.30
C LYS A 211 15.36 -9.92 16.83
N VAL A 212 15.72 -10.78 17.77
CA VAL A 212 16.08 -12.18 17.49
C VAL A 212 15.45 -13.10 18.52
N THR A 213 14.99 -14.27 18.07
CA THR A 213 14.52 -15.32 18.96
C THR A 213 15.68 -16.24 19.34
N VAL A 214 15.81 -16.50 20.63
CA VAL A 214 16.81 -17.37 21.24
C VAL A 214 16.11 -18.63 21.73
N SER A 215 16.43 -19.76 21.10
CA SER A 215 15.86 -21.07 21.38
C SER A 215 16.77 -21.93 22.25
N ASN A 216 16.24 -23.04 22.76
CA ASN A 216 17.00 -24.02 23.55
C ASN A 216 18.29 -24.45 22.83
N GLY A 217 19.41 -24.41 23.54
CA GLY A 217 20.73 -24.79 23.04
C GLY A 217 21.47 -23.68 22.30
N GLN A 218 20.87 -22.51 22.09
CA GLN A 218 21.52 -21.40 21.40
C GLN A 218 22.33 -20.51 22.33
N THR A 219 23.49 -20.07 21.84
CA THR A 219 24.27 -18.99 22.43
C THR A 219 24.45 -17.88 21.39
N ILE A 220 24.13 -16.64 21.75
CA ILE A 220 24.23 -15.48 20.87
C ILE A 220 24.94 -14.35 21.60
N ALA A 221 25.93 -13.73 20.96
CA ALA A 221 26.61 -12.55 21.47
C ALA A 221 26.19 -11.27 20.73
N PHE A 222 26.24 -10.16 21.45
CA PHE A 222 25.97 -8.80 20.99
C PHE A 222 27.10 -7.89 21.45
N LYS A 223 27.46 -6.93 20.63
CA LYS A 223 28.44 -5.89 20.95
C LYS A 223 27.92 -4.53 20.52
N TYR A 224 28.00 -3.56 21.41
CA TYR A 224 27.64 -2.19 21.09
C TYR A 224 28.84 -1.48 20.47
N ALA A 225 28.66 -0.94 19.28
CA ALA A 225 29.67 -0.16 18.58
C ALA A 225 29.01 0.92 17.74
N ASN A 226 29.66 2.08 17.62
CA ASN A 226 29.21 3.20 16.80
C ASN A 226 27.72 3.56 17.06
N GLY A 227 27.32 3.57 18.34
CA GLY A 227 25.97 3.96 18.75
C GLY A 227 24.87 2.91 18.54
N GLN A 228 25.19 1.65 18.21
CA GLN A 228 24.18 0.59 18.07
C GLN A 228 24.69 -0.80 18.49
N TRP A 229 23.76 -1.71 18.79
CA TRP A 229 24.07 -3.11 19.02
C TRP A 229 24.24 -3.88 17.71
N PHE A 230 25.35 -4.61 17.60
CA PHE A 230 25.56 -5.61 16.57
C PHE A 230 25.49 -7.01 17.16
N ARG A 231 24.86 -7.94 16.46
CA ARG A 231 24.78 -9.36 16.80
C ARG A 231 25.88 -10.14 16.08
N GLU A 232 26.51 -11.06 16.81
CA GLU A 232 27.51 -11.95 16.23
C GLU A 232 26.90 -12.77 15.07
N GLY A 233 27.61 -12.77 13.93
CA GLY A 233 27.18 -13.45 12.70
C GLY A 233 26.20 -12.69 11.81
N GLU A 234 25.69 -11.52 12.20
CA GLU A 234 24.81 -10.73 11.32
C GLU A 234 25.57 -9.87 10.29
N LEU A 235 26.79 -9.46 10.64
CA LEU A 235 27.65 -8.63 9.78
C LEU A 235 28.06 -9.32 8.48
N ALA A 236 28.04 -10.66 8.44
CA ALA A 236 28.26 -11.41 7.22
C ALA A 236 27.25 -11.07 6.12
N ASN A 237 26.07 -10.56 6.49
CA ASN A 237 25.05 -10.12 5.53
C ASN A 237 25.39 -8.79 4.84
N ASN A 238 26.24 -7.93 5.43
CA ASN A 238 26.68 -6.69 4.78
C ASN A 238 27.54 -6.95 3.55
N ARG A 239 28.13 -8.15 3.44
CA ARG A 239 28.90 -8.56 2.26
C ARG A 239 28.00 -8.89 1.06
N LEU A 240 26.71 -9.14 1.27
CA LEU A 240 25.80 -9.58 0.21
C LEU A 240 25.64 -8.47 -0.84
N SER A 241 25.95 -8.82 -2.08
CA SER A 241 25.68 -7.99 -3.25
C SER A 241 25.00 -8.83 -4.32
N TYR A 242 24.14 -8.20 -5.13
CA TYR A 242 23.36 -8.94 -6.12
C TYR A 242 24.25 -9.55 -7.22
N ALA A 243 25.05 -8.72 -7.88
CA ALA A 243 25.91 -9.12 -9.00
C ALA A 243 27.13 -8.19 -9.11
N PRO A 244 28.29 -8.68 -9.59
CA PRO A 244 29.46 -7.85 -9.84
C PRO A 244 29.23 -6.91 -11.02
N ASP A 245 30.00 -5.81 -11.07
CA ASP A 245 30.12 -4.90 -12.23
C ASP A 245 28.78 -4.40 -12.80
N THR A 246 27.73 -4.33 -11.97
CA THR A 246 26.38 -4.00 -12.42
C THR A 246 26.07 -2.53 -12.15
N TRP A 247 25.80 -1.78 -13.21
CA TRP A 247 25.30 -0.41 -13.15
C TRP A 247 23.80 -0.40 -12.92
N SER A 248 23.28 0.63 -12.24
CA SER A 248 21.85 0.70 -11.92
C SER A 248 21.26 2.11 -12.07
N GLY A 249 19.99 2.21 -12.42
CA GLY A 249 19.26 3.48 -12.47
C GLY A 249 17.76 3.28 -12.36
N GLU A 250 17.02 4.34 -12.09
CA GLU A 250 15.55 4.28 -11.99
C GLU A 250 14.91 4.77 -13.29
N LEU A 251 14.02 3.96 -13.86
CA LEU A 251 13.14 4.33 -14.95
C LEU A 251 11.79 4.80 -14.37
N PRO A 252 11.36 6.04 -14.69
CA PRO A 252 10.05 6.55 -14.28
C PRO A 252 8.90 5.67 -14.74
N ALA A 253 7.82 5.64 -13.96
CA ALA A 253 6.66 4.79 -14.20
C ALA A 253 6.01 5.04 -15.57
N GLU A 254 5.88 6.31 -15.95
CA GLU A 254 5.28 6.79 -17.18
C GLU A 254 6.04 6.38 -18.44
N TRP A 255 7.32 5.98 -18.32
CA TRP A 255 8.08 5.43 -19.44
C TRP A 255 7.81 3.95 -19.66
N ILE A 256 7.37 3.24 -18.62
CA ILE A 256 7.10 1.80 -18.67
C ILE A 256 5.72 1.59 -19.30
N VAL A 257 5.69 1.65 -20.62
CA VAL A 257 4.52 1.40 -21.47
C VAL A 257 4.90 0.51 -22.66
N PRO A 258 3.95 -0.23 -23.27
CA PRO A 258 4.24 -1.04 -24.44
C PRO A 258 4.86 -0.24 -25.58
N GLY A 259 5.91 -0.81 -26.19
CA GLY A 259 6.70 -0.16 -27.23
C GLY A 259 7.89 0.66 -26.73
N LEU A 260 8.18 0.64 -25.41
CA LEU A 260 9.41 1.17 -24.85
C LEU A 260 10.64 0.55 -25.52
N THR A 261 11.59 1.41 -25.90
CA THR A 261 12.92 1.01 -26.38
C THR A 261 13.99 1.77 -25.60
N LEU A 262 15.15 1.14 -25.39
CA LEU A 262 16.24 1.72 -24.59
C LEU A 262 17.56 1.69 -25.37
N SER A 263 18.26 2.82 -25.43
CA SER A 263 19.62 2.92 -25.94
C SER A 263 20.59 3.08 -24.77
N VAL A 264 21.43 2.08 -24.54
CA VAL A 264 22.48 2.11 -23.51
C VAL A 264 23.78 2.62 -24.13
N ARG A 265 24.43 3.59 -23.47
CA ARG A 265 25.68 4.21 -23.93
C ARG A 265 26.73 4.20 -22.84
N GLN A 266 27.95 3.81 -23.17
CA GLN A 266 29.12 3.92 -22.30
C GLN A 266 30.34 4.37 -23.12
N GLY A 267 30.76 5.62 -22.92
CA GLY A 267 31.77 6.26 -23.77
C GLY A 267 31.34 6.28 -25.24
N ASN A 268 32.12 5.67 -26.12
CA ASN A 268 31.85 5.57 -27.56
C ASN A 268 31.04 4.30 -27.95
N LEU A 269 30.71 3.44 -26.97
CA LEU A 269 29.97 2.21 -27.20
C LEU A 269 28.48 2.46 -26.99
N THR A 270 27.65 1.92 -27.88
CA THR A 270 26.20 2.00 -27.80
C THR A 270 25.58 0.62 -28.09
N GLY A 271 24.47 0.33 -27.44
CA GLY A 271 23.69 -0.89 -27.65
C GLY A 271 22.20 -0.64 -27.41
N GLU A 272 21.37 -1.16 -28.31
CA GLU A 272 19.92 -0.97 -28.28
C GLU A 272 19.24 -2.20 -27.65
N LEU A 273 18.23 -1.94 -26.84
CA LEU A 273 17.30 -2.93 -26.31
C LEU A 273 15.91 -2.60 -26.87
N THR A 274 15.41 -3.51 -27.71
CA THR A 274 14.11 -3.42 -28.38
C THR A 274 13.21 -4.58 -27.96
N ASP A 275 11.93 -4.53 -28.32
CA ASP A 275 10.94 -5.57 -28.03
C ASP A 275 10.82 -5.88 -26.52
N ILE A 276 10.90 -4.84 -25.67
CA ILE A 276 10.79 -4.98 -24.22
C ILE A 276 9.35 -5.39 -23.86
N PRO A 277 9.12 -6.56 -23.22
CA PRO A 277 7.78 -7.01 -22.87
C PRO A 277 7.23 -6.19 -21.71
N VAL A 278 6.18 -5.41 -21.97
CA VAL A 278 5.44 -4.63 -20.98
C VAL A 278 3.98 -5.08 -20.96
N GLY A 279 3.50 -5.53 -19.80
CA GLY A 279 2.16 -6.05 -19.56
C GLY A 279 1.17 -5.01 -19.05
N ALA A 280 -0.02 -5.48 -18.70
CA ALA A 280 -1.12 -4.63 -18.26
C ALA A 280 -0.79 -3.79 -17.01
N PRO A 281 -1.36 -2.57 -16.91
CA PRO A 281 -1.28 -1.75 -15.70
C PRO A 281 -2.26 -2.28 -14.64
N GLY A 282 -1.93 -3.43 -14.03
CA GLY A 282 -2.81 -4.16 -13.11
C GLY A 282 -3.10 -3.44 -11.78
N GLU A 283 -4.25 -3.68 -11.17
CA GLU A 283 -4.66 -3.04 -9.92
C GLU A 283 -5.23 -4.03 -8.90
N LEU A 284 -5.09 -3.70 -7.61
CA LEU A 284 -5.73 -4.41 -6.51
C LEU A 284 -6.52 -3.42 -5.64
N LEU A 285 -7.82 -3.67 -5.46
CA LEU A 285 -8.63 -2.99 -4.45
C LEU A 285 -8.89 -3.95 -3.29
N LEU A 286 -8.47 -3.60 -2.09
CA LEU A 286 -8.56 -4.45 -0.91
C LEU A 286 -9.32 -3.72 0.22
N HIS A 287 -10.51 -4.19 0.54
CA HIS A 287 -11.26 -3.72 1.70
C HIS A 287 -10.81 -4.47 2.96
N THR A 288 -10.80 -3.79 4.10
CA THR A 288 -10.48 -4.40 5.39
C THR A 288 -11.57 -4.12 6.40
N ILE A 289 -12.13 -5.16 7.03
CA ILE A 289 -13.15 -5.03 8.09
C ILE A 289 -12.88 -6.03 9.24
N ASP A 290 -13.10 -5.62 10.49
CA ASP A 290 -13.01 -6.50 11.66
C ASP A 290 -14.42 -6.79 12.20
N ILE A 291 -14.80 -8.07 12.25
CA ILE A 291 -16.19 -8.50 12.47
C ILE A 291 -16.30 -9.30 13.77
N GLY A 292 -17.14 -8.83 14.68
CA GLY A 292 -17.56 -9.55 15.89
C GLY A 292 -19.00 -10.02 15.80
N MET A 293 -19.24 -11.33 15.84
CA MET A 293 -20.56 -11.95 15.69
C MET A 293 -21.01 -12.58 17.01
N LEU A 294 -21.99 -11.96 17.69
CA LEU A 294 -22.43 -12.31 19.05
C LEU A 294 -21.30 -12.18 20.10
N VAL A 295 -20.28 -11.40 19.75
CA VAL A 295 -19.09 -11.04 20.54
C VAL A 295 -18.48 -9.79 19.91
N GLU A 296 -17.81 -8.93 20.68
CA GLU A 296 -17.13 -7.74 20.13
C GLU A 296 -16.10 -8.12 19.03
N PRO A 297 -15.73 -7.22 18.10
CA PRO A 297 -14.61 -7.42 17.18
C PRO A 297 -13.31 -7.75 17.91
N ARG A 298 -12.37 -8.41 17.23
CA ARG A 298 -11.16 -8.93 17.89
C ARG A 298 -10.12 -7.85 18.17
N ASP A 299 -10.17 -6.76 17.42
CA ASP A 299 -9.24 -5.64 17.43
C ASP A 299 -7.78 -6.04 17.16
N ARG A 300 -7.60 -7.05 16.30
CA ARG A 300 -6.28 -7.58 15.92
C ARG A 300 -6.07 -7.65 14.41
N PHE A 301 -6.59 -6.67 13.68
CA PHE A 301 -6.36 -6.54 12.23
C PHE A 301 -5.16 -5.62 11.97
N LEU A 302 -3.95 -6.13 12.19
CA LEU A 302 -2.72 -5.33 12.08
C LEU A 302 -2.55 -4.73 10.68
N PHE A 303 -2.81 -5.51 9.63
CA PHE A 303 -2.70 -5.03 8.25
C PHE A 303 -3.60 -3.82 7.94
N ALA A 304 -4.83 -3.80 8.49
CA ALA A 304 -5.76 -2.70 8.29
C ALA A 304 -5.26 -1.39 8.92
N LYS A 305 -4.57 -1.48 10.07
CA LYS A 305 -4.13 -0.34 10.87
C LYS A 305 -2.69 0.11 10.59
N ASP A 306 -1.89 -0.73 9.94
CA ASP A 306 -0.45 -0.51 9.71
C ASP A 306 -0.19 -0.24 8.23
N PHE A 307 -0.03 1.04 7.88
CA PHE A 307 0.17 1.46 6.47
C PHE A 307 1.53 1.00 5.93
N ASP A 308 2.53 0.81 6.79
CA ASP A 308 3.80 0.21 6.37
C ASP A 308 3.60 -1.24 5.92
N ALA A 309 2.72 -1.99 6.58
CA ALA A 309 2.39 -3.35 6.16
C ALA A 309 1.71 -3.37 4.78
N GLN A 310 0.85 -2.39 4.50
CA GLN A 310 0.20 -2.26 3.20
C GLN A 310 1.21 -1.97 2.08
N ARG A 311 2.16 -1.05 2.34
CA ARG A 311 3.29 -0.75 1.45
C ARG A 311 4.18 -1.96 1.24
N GLU A 312 4.53 -2.69 2.31
CA GLU A 312 5.37 -3.89 2.24
C GLU A 312 4.73 -4.96 1.37
N TYR A 313 3.41 -5.18 1.48
CA TYR A 313 2.73 -6.16 0.64
C TYR A 313 2.72 -5.73 -0.83
N PHE A 314 2.53 -4.44 -1.13
CA PHE A 314 2.60 -3.91 -2.49
C PHE A 314 3.95 -4.19 -3.17
N GLN A 315 5.06 -4.18 -2.41
CA GLN A 315 6.38 -4.56 -2.96
C GLN A 315 6.40 -6.01 -3.47
N THR A 316 5.53 -6.90 -2.99
CA THR A 316 5.49 -8.31 -3.41
C THR A 316 4.63 -8.58 -4.64
N LEU A 317 3.77 -7.63 -5.04
CA LEU A 317 2.78 -7.82 -6.11
C LEU A 317 3.24 -7.19 -7.43
N PRO A 318 3.07 -7.82 -8.59
CA PRO A 318 3.34 -7.21 -9.90
C PRO A 318 2.17 -6.31 -10.39
N ALA A 319 1.72 -5.37 -9.56
CA ALA A 319 0.61 -4.44 -9.86
C ALA A 319 1.09 -2.98 -9.96
N ARG A 320 0.38 -2.12 -10.70
CA ARG A 320 0.66 -0.67 -10.78
C ARG A 320 0.19 0.07 -9.54
N ARG A 321 -0.95 -0.36 -8.98
CA ARG A 321 -1.70 0.34 -7.94
C ARG A 321 -2.34 -0.68 -7.00
N MET A 322 -2.26 -0.41 -5.70
CA MET A 322 -2.99 -1.13 -4.67
C MET A 322 -3.68 -0.14 -3.76
N VAL A 323 -5.00 -0.24 -3.65
CA VAL A 323 -5.81 0.57 -2.73
C VAL A 323 -6.22 -0.29 -1.56
N VAL A 324 -5.96 0.17 -0.33
CA VAL A 324 -6.45 -0.49 0.88
C VAL A 324 -7.48 0.42 1.53
N ASN A 325 -8.73 -0.02 1.53
CA ASN A 325 -9.86 0.75 2.03
C ASN A 325 -10.34 0.20 3.38
N GLN A 326 -10.28 1.04 4.42
CA GLN A 326 -10.71 0.66 5.74
C GLN A 326 -12.23 0.81 5.90
N TYR A 327 -12.88 -0.27 6.31
CA TYR A 327 -14.23 -0.24 6.87
C TYR A 327 -14.17 -0.14 8.39
N ALA A 328 -15.14 0.57 8.97
CA ALA A 328 -15.33 0.60 10.42
C ALA A 328 -15.54 -0.82 10.99
N PRO A 329 -15.01 -1.15 12.19
CA PRO A 329 -15.27 -2.43 12.84
C PRO A 329 -16.76 -2.68 13.03
N LEU A 330 -17.20 -3.92 12.80
CA LEU A 330 -18.60 -4.30 12.85
C LEU A 330 -18.87 -5.20 14.05
N TYR A 331 -19.62 -4.68 15.03
CA TYR A 331 -20.15 -5.47 16.14
C TYR A 331 -21.61 -5.85 15.89
N LEU A 332 -21.90 -7.16 15.93
CA LEU A 332 -23.22 -7.73 15.73
C LEU A 332 -23.68 -8.41 17.03
N PRO A 333 -24.40 -7.72 17.92
CA PRO A 333 -24.96 -8.33 19.13
C PRO A 333 -26.07 -9.34 18.82
N GLU A 334 -26.71 -9.19 17.65
CA GLU A 334 -27.69 -10.10 17.11
C GLU A 334 -27.32 -10.45 15.66
N VAL A 335 -27.65 -11.67 15.23
CA VAL A 335 -27.33 -12.16 13.88
C VAL A 335 -28.56 -12.86 13.30
N MET A 336 -29.13 -12.29 12.24
CA MET A 336 -30.17 -12.92 11.44
C MET A 336 -29.58 -13.81 10.34
N LEU A 337 -29.88 -15.11 10.36
CA LEU A 337 -29.50 -16.02 9.28
C LEU A 337 -30.49 -15.94 8.10
N PRO A 338 -30.05 -16.27 6.87
CA PRO A 338 -30.90 -16.21 5.68
C PRO A 338 -32.13 -17.14 5.74
N ASN A 339 -32.12 -18.16 6.60
CA ASN A 339 -33.28 -19.02 6.84
C ASN A 339 -34.34 -18.40 7.79
N GLY A 340 -34.12 -17.18 8.28
CA GLY A 340 -35.02 -16.47 9.21
C GLY A 340 -34.76 -16.74 10.69
N THR A 341 -33.67 -17.41 11.04
CA THR A 341 -33.28 -17.65 12.44
C THR A 341 -32.52 -16.44 13.00
N LEU A 342 -33.06 -15.81 14.04
CA LEU A 342 -32.37 -14.78 14.80
C LEU A 342 -31.54 -15.40 15.92
N LEU A 343 -30.24 -15.15 15.92
CA LEU A 343 -29.30 -15.54 16.97
C LEU A 343 -28.99 -14.33 17.85
N THR A 344 -29.00 -14.51 19.17
CA THR A 344 -28.77 -13.42 20.14
C THR A 344 -27.72 -13.75 21.21
N ASP A 345 -27.34 -15.02 21.38
CA ASP A 345 -26.36 -15.43 22.39
C ASP A 345 -25.20 -16.24 21.77
N PHE A 346 -25.52 -17.30 21.01
CA PHE A 346 -24.52 -18.07 20.27
C PHE A 346 -25.16 -18.75 19.04
N ASP A 347 -24.31 -19.11 18.08
CA ASP A 347 -24.68 -19.96 16.94
C ASP A 347 -24.72 -21.43 17.38
N PRO A 348 -25.82 -22.18 17.15
CA PRO A 348 -25.96 -23.58 17.59
C PRO A 348 -25.02 -24.55 16.86
N SER A 349 -24.38 -24.16 15.77
CA SER A 349 -23.34 -24.94 15.11
C SER A 349 -22.01 -24.86 15.86
N ASP A 350 -21.13 -25.84 15.63
CA ASP A 350 -19.74 -25.74 16.06
C ASP A 350 -18.97 -24.77 15.16
N GLY A 351 -18.31 -23.79 15.78
CA GLY A 351 -17.39 -22.89 15.09
C GLY A 351 -15.98 -23.45 15.04
N GLY A 352 -15.13 -22.86 14.21
CA GLY A 352 -13.70 -23.14 14.24
C GLY A 352 -12.91 -22.30 13.24
N TRP A 353 -11.65 -22.68 13.05
CA TRP A 353 -10.75 -21.93 12.17
C TRP A 353 -11.22 -21.91 10.71
N HIS A 354 -11.91 -22.95 10.23
CA HIS A 354 -12.55 -23.02 8.90
C HIS A 354 -14.06 -23.35 8.94
N GLY A 355 -14.68 -23.40 10.12
CA GLY A 355 -16.05 -23.87 10.31
C GLY A 355 -16.94 -22.86 11.03
N GLY A 356 -18.26 -23.06 10.94
CA GLY A 356 -19.29 -22.24 11.59
C GLY A 356 -20.28 -21.63 10.61
N THR A 357 -21.56 -21.60 10.97
CA THR A 357 -22.61 -21.04 10.09
C THR A 357 -22.46 -19.53 9.93
N MET A 358 -22.24 -18.79 11.03
CA MET A 358 -21.98 -17.35 10.96
C MET A 358 -20.74 -16.99 10.14
N ARG A 359 -19.65 -17.78 10.21
CA ARG A 359 -18.45 -17.58 9.36
C ARG A 359 -18.84 -17.49 7.88
N GLN A 360 -19.61 -18.46 7.39
CA GLN A 360 -19.97 -18.55 5.98
C GLN A 360 -21.08 -17.54 5.61
N ARG A 361 -22.20 -17.52 6.33
CA ARG A 361 -23.36 -16.70 5.96
C ARG A 361 -23.12 -15.22 6.19
N ILE A 362 -22.44 -14.86 7.28
CA ILE A 362 -22.28 -13.47 7.71
C ILE A 362 -20.94 -12.92 7.25
N GLY A 363 -19.82 -13.44 7.79
CA GLY A 363 -18.48 -12.91 7.50
C GLY A 363 -18.15 -12.90 6.02
N LYS A 364 -18.39 -14.04 5.34
CA LYS A 364 -18.12 -14.20 3.91
C LYS A 364 -19.24 -13.64 3.03
N GLU A 365 -20.42 -14.26 3.04
CA GLU A 365 -21.46 -13.97 2.05
C GLU A 365 -22.17 -12.63 2.26
N LEU A 366 -22.55 -12.29 3.50
CA LEU A 366 -23.27 -11.03 3.77
C LEU A 366 -22.35 -9.82 3.74
N ILE A 367 -21.23 -9.90 4.45
CA ILE A 367 -20.36 -8.74 4.67
C ILE A 367 -19.35 -8.61 3.53
N SER A 368 -18.50 -9.61 3.29
CA SER A 368 -17.42 -9.48 2.30
C SER A 368 -17.96 -9.34 0.87
N HIS A 369 -18.78 -10.30 0.42
CA HIS A 369 -19.45 -10.16 -0.89
C HIS A 369 -20.51 -9.06 -0.90
N GLY A 370 -21.04 -8.64 0.24
CA GLY A 370 -21.91 -7.46 0.30
C GLY A 370 -21.15 -6.19 -0.06
N ILE A 371 -19.94 -6.00 0.49
CA ILE A 371 -19.04 -4.90 0.15
C ILE A 371 -18.66 -4.96 -1.34
N ASP A 372 -18.24 -6.12 -1.83
CA ASP A 372 -17.84 -6.27 -3.24
C ASP A 372 -19.02 -6.02 -4.19
N ASN A 373 -20.17 -6.65 -3.96
CA ASN A 373 -21.35 -6.49 -4.81
C ASN A 373 -21.94 -5.07 -4.79
N ALA A 374 -21.90 -4.39 -3.64
CA ALA A 374 -22.33 -3.00 -3.55
C ALA A 374 -21.45 -2.09 -4.44
N ASN A 375 -20.14 -2.33 -4.47
CA ASN A 375 -19.21 -1.63 -5.36
C ASN A 375 -19.41 -2.01 -6.85
N TYR A 376 -19.94 -3.21 -7.16
CA TYR A 376 -20.38 -3.58 -8.50
C TYR A 376 -21.81 -3.10 -8.86
N GLY A 377 -22.52 -2.47 -7.93
CA GLY A 377 -23.86 -1.93 -8.16
C GLY A 377 -24.93 -3.01 -8.32
N ILE A 378 -24.71 -4.19 -7.74
CA ILE A 378 -25.73 -5.25 -7.66
C ILE A 378 -26.56 -4.97 -6.41
N ASN A 379 -27.85 -4.67 -6.54
CA ASN A 379 -28.64 -4.27 -5.36
C ASN A 379 -29.04 -5.46 -4.47
N SER A 380 -29.28 -6.64 -5.07
CA SER A 380 -29.67 -7.84 -4.32
C SER A 380 -29.29 -9.15 -5.00
N SER A 381 -29.17 -10.21 -4.20
CA SER A 381 -28.76 -11.55 -4.62
C SER A 381 -29.44 -12.63 -3.77
N ALA A 382 -29.17 -13.91 -4.05
CA ALA A 382 -29.51 -14.99 -3.13
C ALA A 382 -28.85 -14.78 -1.75
N GLY A 383 -29.54 -15.17 -0.68
CA GLY A 383 -29.03 -15.09 0.69
C GLY A 383 -28.02 -16.18 1.04
N GLU A 384 -27.88 -17.21 0.20
CA GLU A 384 -26.89 -18.27 0.35
C GLU A 384 -26.12 -18.51 -0.94
N GLY A 385 -24.82 -18.77 -0.79
CA GLY A 385 -23.92 -19.10 -1.88
C GLY A 385 -23.15 -17.90 -2.43
N GLU A 386 -21.99 -18.22 -3.01
CA GLU A 386 -21.00 -17.23 -3.47
C GLU A 386 -21.11 -16.92 -4.97
N GLY A 387 -21.91 -17.68 -5.74
CA GLY A 387 -21.99 -17.57 -7.19
C GLY A 387 -22.66 -16.30 -7.74
N SER A 388 -23.19 -15.44 -6.86
CA SER A 388 -23.76 -14.14 -7.25
C SER A 388 -22.71 -13.03 -7.36
N HIS A 389 -21.51 -13.24 -6.83
CA HIS A 389 -20.41 -12.30 -6.95
C HIS A 389 -19.71 -12.46 -8.31
N PRO A 390 -19.64 -11.39 -9.15
CA PRO A 390 -19.14 -11.50 -10.51
C PRO A 390 -17.61 -11.52 -10.63
N PHE A 391 -16.91 -10.97 -9.62
CA PHE A 391 -15.44 -10.86 -9.55
C PHE A 391 -14.75 -10.35 -10.83
N VAL A 392 -15.32 -9.32 -11.46
CA VAL A 392 -14.82 -8.75 -12.73
C VAL A 392 -13.58 -7.89 -12.55
N VAL A 393 -13.45 -7.21 -11.42
CA VAL A 393 -12.26 -6.45 -10.98
C VAL A 393 -11.50 -7.29 -9.95
N ALA A 394 -10.18 -7.06 -9.82
CA ALA A 394 -9.39 -7.58 -8.71
C ALA A 394 -9.70 -6.80 -7.41
N GLN A 395 -10.95 -6.92 -6.96
CA GLN A 395 -11.47 -6.37 -5.71
C GLN A 395 -11.63 -7.51 -4.70
N LEU A 396 -11.12 -7.29 -3.50
CA LEU A 396 -11.16 -8.26 -2.41
C LEU A 396 -11.67 -7.60 -1.14
N ALA A 397 -12.54 -8.27 -0.40
CA ALA A 397 -12.90 -7.93 0.97
C ALA A 397 -12.22 -8.88 1.95
N ALA A 398 -11.13 -8.38 2.55
CA ALA A 398 -10.43 -9.04 3.64
C ALA A 398 -11.07 -8.74 4.98
N HIS A 399 -11.26 -9.76 5.80
CA HIS A 399 -11.81 -9.59 7.13
C HIS A 399 -11.10 -10.44 8.17
N ASN A 400 -11.00 -9.87 9.36
CA ASN A 400 -10.91 -10.66 10.57
C ASN A 400 -12.34 -10.98 11.02
N SER A 401 -12.59 -12.21 11.45
CA SER A 401 -13.87 -12.54 12.05
C SER A 401 -13.74 -13.46 13.25
N ARG A 402 -14.61 -13.24 14.24
CA ARG A 402 -14.83 -14.17 15.35
C ARG A 402 -16.31 -14.22 15.71
N GLY A 403 -16.75 -15.37 16.19
CA GLY A 403 -18.13 -15.57 16.60
C GLY A 403 -18.25 -16.38 17.88
N LYS A 404 -19.38 -16.23 18.58
CA LYS A 404 -19.76 -17.10 19.70
C LYS A 404 -20.62 -18.26 19.18
N TYR A 405 -20.15 -19.48 19.42
CA TYR A 405 -20.73 -20.73 18.93
C TYR A 405 -21.06 -21.67 20.11
N ALA A 406 -21.68 -22.82 19.82
CA ALA A 406 -21.96 -23.86 20.82
C ALA A 406 -20.69 -24.35 21.55
N ASN A 407 -19.55 -24.33 20.86
CA ASN A 407 -18.23 -24.67 21.39
C ASN A 407 -17.40 -23.43 21.84
N GLY A 408 -18.06 -22.31 22.16
CA GLY A 408 -17.43 -21.10 22.69
C GLY A 408 -17.08 -20.06 21.63
N VAL A 409 -16.25 -19.07 22.00
CA VAL A 409 -15.81 -18.04 21.06
C VAL A 409 -14.73 -18.61 20.15
N GLN A 410 -14.96 -18.56 18.84
CA GLN A 410 -14.09 -19.10 17.82
C GLN A 410 -13.58 -17.99 16.90
N VAL A 411 -12.28 -18.00 16.64
CA VAL A 411 -11.62 -17.13 15.66
C VAL A 411 -11.56 -17.86 14.31
N HIS A 412 -11.79 -17.11 13.25
CA HIS A 412 -11.83 -17.60 11.88
C HIS A 412 -10.59 -17.15 11.11
N GLY A 413 -9.99 -18.03 10.31
CA GLY A 413 -8.87 -17.67 9.43
C GLY A 413 -8.63 -18.69 8.32
N GLY A 414 -7.47 -18.58 7.67
CA GLY A 414 -6.93 -19.56 6.73
C GLY A 414 -7.84 -19.92 5.54
N SER A 415 -8.60 -18.97 5.01
CA SER A 415 -9.27 -19.20 3.72
C SER A 415 -9.40 -17.93 2.89
N GLY A 416 -9.16 -18.03 1.59
CA GLY A 416 -9.45 -16.99 0.61
C GLY A 416 -9.89 -17.55 -0.73
N GLY A 417 -10.44 -16.68 -1.57
CA GLY A 417 -10.89 -16.98 -2.92
C GLY A 417 -12.14 -16.19 -3.31
N GLY A 418 -12.32 -15.97 -4.61
CA GLY A 418 -13.53 -15.36 -5.16
C GLY A 418 -13.86 -13.97 -4.59
N GLY A 419 -12.86 -13.16 -4.27
CA GLY A 419 -13.02 -11.82 -3.68
C GLY A 419 -12.98 -11.79 -2.15
N ILE A 420 -12.86 -12.93 -1.47
CA ILE A 420 -12.90 -12.96 0.01
C ILE A 420 -11.53 -13.35 0.58
N VAL A 421 -11.16 -12.75 1.72
CA VAL A 421 -10.01 -13.17 2.51
C VAL A 421 -10.41 -13.24 3.99
N THR A 422 -10.42 -14.43 4.58
CA THR A 422 -10.71 -14.64 6.01
C THR A 422 -9.41 -14.89 6.76
N LEU A 423 -9.03 -13.96 7.64
CA LEU A 423 -7.73 -13.91 8.28
C LEU A 423 -7.83 -14.06 9.80
N ASP A 424 -6.99 -14.94 10.35
CA ASP A 424 -6.60 -14.92 11.75
C ASP A 424 -5.30 -14.10 11.90
N ASN A 425 -4.23 -14.45 11.21
CA ASN A 425 -3.04 -13.62 11.14
C ASN A 425 -3.08 -12.75 9.88
N SER A 426 -3.23 -11.44 10.07
CA SER A 426 -3.27 -10.47 8.98
C SER A 426 -1.89 -10.11 8.42
N LEU A 427 -0.80 -10.66 8.95
CA LEU A 427 0.56 -10.46 8.45
C LEU A 427 1.19 -11.82 8.10
N GLY A 428 2.35 -11.80 7.45
CA GLY A 428 3.11 -13.02 7.18
C GLY A 428 2.47 -13.88 6.10
N ASN A 429 2.64 -15.20 6.26
CA ASN A 429 2.26 -16.14 5.21
C ASN A 429 0.76 -16.35 5.08
N GLU A 430 -0.02 -16.31 6.17
CA GLU A 430 -1.48 -16.48 6.06
C GLU A 430 -2.07 -15.40 5.14
N PHE A 431 -1.73 -14.13 5.37
CA PHE A 431 -2.15 -13.05 4.47
C PHE A 431 -1.73 -13.31 3.00
N SER A 432 -0.46 -13.64 2.78
CA SER A 432 0.07 -13.88 1.43
C SER A 432 -0.62 -15.09 0.77
N HIS A 433 -0.90 -16.15 1.53
CA HIS A 433 -1.52 -17.38 1.05
C HIS A 433 -3.00 -17.18 0.70
N GLU A 434 -3.77 -16.56 1.61
CA GLU A 434 -5.21 -16.39 1.41
C GLU A 434 -5.52 -15.33 0.33
N VAL A 435 -4.70 -14.28 0.24
CA VAL A 435 -4.79 -13.36 -0.90
C VAL A 435 -4.30 -14.06 -2.18
N GLY A 436 -3.28 -14.91 -2.12
CA GLY A 436 -2.79 -15.73 -3.22
C GLY A 436 -3.89 -16.60 -3.86
N HIS A 437 -4.77 -17.19 -3.07
CA HIS A 437 -5.94 -17.93 -3.56
C HIS A 437 -6.88 -17.08 -4.42
N ASN A 438 -7.03 -15.79 -4.12
CA ASN A 438 -7.84 -14.88 -4.92
C ASN A 438 -7.24 -14.59 -6.30
N PHE A 439 -5.92 -14.74 -6.43
CA PHE A 439 -5.22 -14.64 -7.73
C PHE A 439 -5.34 -15.92 -8.58
N GLY A 440 -6.09 -16.92 -8.10
CA GLY A 440 -6.27 -18.20 -8.78
C GLY A 440 -5.15 -19.20 -8.51
N LEU A 441 -4.32 -18.97 -7.49
CA LEU A 441 -3.27 -19.90 -7.09
C LEU A 441 -3.84 -21.06 -6.27
N GLY A 442 -3.41 -22.28 -6.58
CA GLY A 442 -3.59 -23.44 -5.71
C GLY A 442 -2.44 -23.59 -4.71
N HIS A 443 -2.43 -24.69 -3.96
CA HIS A 443 -1.28 -25.06 -3.11
C HIS A 443 -0.16 -25.67 -3.94
N TYR A 444 1.09 -25.46 -3.51
CA TYR A 444 2.30 -26.04 -4.13
C TYR A 444 2.35 -25.86 -5.65
N VAL A 445 2.12 -24.64 -6.11
CA VAL A 445 2.01 -24.29 -7.54
C VAL A 445 3.24 -24.77 -8.29
N ASP A 446 3.02 -25.65 -9.28
CA ASP A 446 4.04 -26.31 -10.10
C ASP A 446 5.12 -27.10 -9.31
N GLY A 447 4.78 -27.60 -8.11
CA GLY A 447 5.66 -28.43 -7.27
C GLY A 447 6.98 -27.76 -6.91
N PHE A 448 8.05 -28.54 -6.72
CA PHE A 448 9.40 -28.00 -6.40
C PHE A 448 9.86 -26.90 -7.36
N ARG A 449 9.59 -27.05 -8.66
CA ARG A 449 10.03 -26.12 -9.71
C ARG A 449 9.42 -24.72 -9.57
N GLY A 450 8.17 -24.64 -9.13
CA GLY A 450 7.47 -23.37 -8.96
C GLY A 450 7.46 -22.87 -7.51
N SER A 451 7.56 -23.75 -6.53
CA SER A 451 7.26 -23.42 -5.12
C SER A 451 8.47 -23.21 -4.21
N VAL A 452 9.69 -23.44 -4.69
CA VAL A 452 10.93 -23.21 -3.94
C VAL A 452 11.70 -22.06 -4.59
N HIS A 453 12.16 -21.09 -3.79
CA HIS A 453 13.06 -20.04 -4.26
C HIS A 453 14.45 -20.62 -4.57
N ARG A 454 15.11 -20.13 -5.62
CA ARG A 454 16.29 -20.79 -6.19
C ARG A 454 17.52 -19.89 -6.29
N SER A 455 18.70 -20.50 -6.37
CA SER A 455 19.96 -19.83 -6.69
C SER A 455 19.95 -19.28 -8.12
N ALA A 456 20.79 -18.27 -8.39
CA ALA A 456 20.76 -17.49 -9.64
C ALA A 456 20.91 -18.33 -10.92
N ASP A 457 21.49 -19.53 -10.83
CA ASP A 457 21.80 -20.44 -11.95
C ASP A 457 20.63 -21.34 -12.35
N GLN A 458 19.51 -21.20 -11.64
CA GLN A 458 18.33 -22.04 -11.77
C GLN A 458 17.14 -21.20 -12.24
N ILE A 459 16.17 -21.87 -12.86
CA ILE A 459 14.83 -21.30 -13.08
C ILE A 459 14.19 -20.93 -11.73
N ASN A 460 13.15 -20.10 -11.75
CA ASN A 460 12.44 -19.66 -10.54
C ASN A 460 13.34 -18.92 -9.52
N SER A 461 14.42 -18.30 -10.00
CA SER A 461 15.31 -17.47 -9.19
C SER A 461 15.02 -15.98 -9.38
N THR A 462 15.04 -15.24 -8.28
CA THR A 462 14.96 -13.78 -8.25
C THR A 462 15.29 -13.26 -6.85
N TRP A 463 15.55 -11.96 -6.71
CA TRP A 463 15.41 -11.23 -5.45
C TRP A 463 14.23 -10.26 -5.55
N GLY A 464 13.54 -10.00 -4.44
CA GLY A 464 12.54 -8.94 -4.36
C GLY A 464 13.17 -7.55 -4.45
N TRP A 465 12.36 -6.54 -4.72
CA TRP A 465 12.79 -5.13 -4.76
C TRP A 465 11.83 -4.28 -3.92
N ASP A 466 12.38 -3.55 -2.94
CA ASP A 466 11.64 -2.51 -2.22
C ASP A 466 12.00 -1.17 -2.85
N SER A 467 11.09 -0.62 -3.66
CA SER A 467 11.33 0.62 -4.41
C SER A 467 11.34 1.86 -3.54
N ASP A 468 10.77 1.80 -2.34
CA ASP A 468 10.69 2.96 -1.45
C ASP A 468 11.92 3.03 -0.55
N LYS A 469 12.43 1.86 -0.13
CA LYS A 469 13.70 1.75 0.60
C LYS A 469 14.93 1.71 -0.30
N LEU A 470 14.74 1.56 -1.61
CA LEU A 470 15.79 1.37 -2.61
C LEU A 470 16.74 0.23 -2.23
N ARG A 471 16.17 -0.93 -1.86
CA ARG A 471 16.93 -2.09 -1.39
C ARG A 471 16.40 -3.39 -1.96
N PHE A 472 17.32 -4.33 -2.21
CA PHE A 472 16.95 -5.68 -2.61
C PHE A 472 16.49 -6.52 -1.41
N ILE A 473 15.52 -7.39 -1.64
CA ILE A 473 15.05 -8.40 -0.69
C ILE A 473 15.57 -9.77 -1.13
N PRO A 474 16.63 -10.32 -0.48
CA PRO A 474 17.12 -11.64 -0.82
C PRO A 474 16.06 -12.73 -0.66
N ASN A 475 16.12 -13.75 -1.51
CA ASN A 475 15.17 -14.88 -1.51
C ASN A 475 15.58 -16.04 -0.56
N PHE A 476 16.39 -15.72 0.45
CA PHE A 476 16.89 -16.64 1.46
C PHE A 476 16.95 -15.95 2.82
N PHE A 477 16.88 -16.71 3.90
CA PHE A 477 16.92 -16.17 5.26
C PHE A 477 18.29 -15.56 5.60
N PRO A 478 18.35 -14.51 6.44
CA PRO A 478 19.61 -13.87 6.81
C PRO A 478 20.49 -14.72 7.74
N ARG A 479 19.99 -15.88 8.21
CA ARG A 479 20.68 -16.77 9.15
C ARG A 479 21.45 -17.85 8.37
N GLN A 480 22.71 -18.05 8.74
CA GLN A 480 23.54 -19.15 8.24
C GLN A 480 23.34 -20.39 9.10
N ASN A 481 22.51 -21.32 8.64
CA ASN A 481 22.20 -22.58 9.33
C ASN A 481 22.50 -23.84 8.50
N GLN A 482 23.02 -23.67 7.28
CA GLN A 482 23.30 -24.75 6.31
C GLN A 482 22.07 -25.58 5.92
N ALA A 483 20.86 -25.10 6.21
CA ALA A 483 19.65 -25.86 5.92
C ALA A 483 19.30 -25.79 4.43
N GLU A 484 18.94 -26.93 3.86
CA GLU A 484 18.39 -27.04 2.51
C GLU A 484 16.89 -26.74 2.51
N THR A 485 16.36 -26.38 1.34
CA THR A 485 14.92 -26.16 1.17
C THR A 485 14.35 -27.21 0.23
N CYS A 486 13.60 -28.16 0.79
CA CYS A 486 13.11 -29.31 0.06
C CYS A 486 11.58 -29.29 -0.14
N LEU A 487 11.15 -29.82 -1.27
CA LEU A 487 9.76 -30.13 -1.62
C LEU A 487 9.75 -31.32 -2.58
N ASP A 488 8.82 -32.27 -2.40
CA ASP A 488 8.64 -33.45 -3.25
C ASP A 488 9.93 -34.28 -3.50
N GLY A 489 10.76 -34.42 -2.46
CA GLY A 489 12.02 -35.18 -2.53
C GLY A 489 13.16 -34.48 -3.29
N GLN A 490 12.95 -33.26 -3.78
CA GLN A 490 13.98 -32.41 -4.38
C GLN A 490 14.36 -31.29 -3.40
N CYS A 491 15.62 -30.83 -3.46
CA CYS A 491 16.16 -29.83 -2.53
C CYS A 491 16.95 -28.73 -3.24
N GLN A 492 16.81 -27.50 -2.75
CA GLN A 492 17.70 -26.38 -3.05
C GLN A 492 18.75 -26.29 -1.94
N LEU A 493 20.03 -26.36 -2.33
CA LEU A 493 21.15 -26.13 -1.41
C LEU A 493 21.20 -24.67 -0.94
N PRO A 494 21.65 -24.39 0.30
CA PRO A 494 21.75 -23.02 0.81
C PRO A 494 22.78 -22.18 0.05
N PHE A 495 22.58 -20.86 0.02
CA PHE A 495 23.57 -19.89 -0.49
C PHE A 495 24.47 -19.39 0.65
N ASP A 496 25.75 -19.76 0.63
CA ASP A 496 26.70 -19.42 1.71
C ASP A 496 26.14 -19.75 3.11
N GLY A 497 25.55 -20.94 3.23
CA GLY A 497 24.90 -21.42 4.45
C GLY A 497 23.52 -20.84 4.76
N ARG A 498 22.98 -19.93 3.92
CA ARG A 498 21.64 -19.34 4.09
C ARG A 498 20.58 -20.15 3.33
N GLN A 499 19.57 -20.58 4.06
CA GLN A 499 18.46 -21.36 3.53
C GLN A 499 17.57 -20.52 2.61
N PHE A 500 17.21 -21.06 1.44
CA PHE A 500 16.27 -20.42 0.51
C PHE A 500 14.81 -20.48 1.01
N GLY A 501 13.99 -19.53 0.58
CA GLY A 501 12.56 -19.51 0.90
C GLY A 501 11.71 -20.52 0.13
N LYS A 502 10.44 -20.56 0.51
CA LYS A 502 9.37 -21.18 -0.27
C LYS A 502 8.35 -20.14 -0.70
N ASP A 503 7.59 -20.48 -1.72
CA ASP A 503 6.43 -19.71 -2.16
C ASP A 503 5.37 -19.60 -1.05
N ALA A 504 4.59 -18.53 -1.08
CA ALA A 504 3.49 -18.31 -0.13
C ALA A 504 2.46 -19.47 -0.14
N MET A 505 2.30 -20.15 -1.27
CA MET A 505 1.39 -21.28 -1.46
C MET A 505 1.97 -22.64 -1.06
N ALA A 506 3.19 -22.67 -0.51
CA ALA A 506 3.92 -23.90 -0.17
C ALA A 506 4.52 -23.88 1.25
N GLY A 507 3.92 -23.10 2.15
CA GLY A 507 4.39 -22.93 3.52
C GLY A 507 5.65 -22.06 3.62
N GLY A 508 5.76 -21.05 2.75
CA GLY A 508 6.77 -20.00 2.89
C GLY A 508 6.54 -19.14 4.13
N GLU A 509 7.51 -18.28 4.42
CA GLU A 509 7.43 -17.28 5.48
C GLU A 509 8.25 -16.04 5.10
N PRO A 510 7.96 -14.87 5.69
CA PRO A 510 8.78 -13.68 5.49
C PRO A 510 10.21 -13.89 5.98
N PHE A 511 11.20 -13.41 5.23
CA PHE A 511 12.61 -13.66 5.55
C PHE A 511 13.12 -12.86 6.75
N SER A 512 12.57 -11.66 6.98
CA SER A 512 12.97 -10.76 8.07
C SER A 512 11.86 -9.74 8.34
N ALA A 513 12.01 -8.92 9.38
CA ALA A 513 11.07 -7.83 9.66
C ALA A 513 11.12 -6.69 8.62
N ALA A 514 12.10 -6.67 7.69
CA ALA A 514 12.20 -5.61 6.69
C ALA A 514 11.04 -5.61 5.67
N ASN A 515 10.47 -6.79 5.42
CA ASN A 515 9.20 -7.00 4.72
C ASN A 515 8.48 -8.18 5.39
N ARG A 516 7.31 -7.91 5.97
CA ARG A 516 6.56 -8.85 6.80
C ARG A 516 5.65 -9.80 6.01
N PHE A 517 5.78 -9.85 4.69
CA PHE A 517 5.04 -10.74 3.80
C PHE A 517 5.95 -11.74 3.12
N THR A 518 5.36 -12.87 2.73
CA THR A 518 6.11 -13.94 2.08
C THR A 518 6.33 -13.56 0.62
N LEU A 519 7.59 -13.54 0.18
CA LEU A 519 7.92 -13.25 -1.21
C LEU A 519 7.38 -14.37 -2.12
N TYR A 520 6.49 -14.02 -3.06
CA TYR A 520 6.08 -14.95 -4.11
C TYR A 520 7.29 -15.34 -4.97
N THR A 521 7.33 -16.60 -5.37
CA THR A 521 8.31 -17.07 -6.36
C THR A 521 8.01 -16.45 -7.74
N PRO A 522 9.01 -16.38 -8.65
CA PRO A 522 8.76 -15.94 -10.02
C PRO A 522 7.59 -16.63 -10.72
N ASN A 523 7.45 -17.93 -10.50
CA ASN A 523 6.36 -18.71 -11.08
C ASN A 523 4.98 -18.20 -10.63
N SER A 524 4.80 -18.02 -9.32
CA SER A 524 3.56 -17.46 -8.76
C SER A 524 3.38 -16.01 -9.15
N ALA A 525 4.41 -15.17 -9.10
CA ALA A 525 4.35 -13.77 -9.49
C ALA A 525 3.90 -13.60 -10.96
N ALA A 526 4.40 -14.44 -11.87
CA ALA A 526 3.96 -14.43 -13.27
C ALA A 526 2.47 -14.80 -13.43
N LEU A 527 1.97 -15.74 -12.63
CA LEU A 527 0.55 -16.11 -12.62
C LEU A 527 -0.32 -14.99 -12.03
N ILE A 528 0.14 -14.34 -10.96
CA ILE A 528 -0.51 -13.17 -10.35
C ILE A 528 -0.58 -12.02 -11.37
N GLN A 529 0.50 -11.76 -12.11
CA GLN A 529 0.52 -10.74 -13.16
C GLN A 529 -0.51 -11.02 -14.27
N ARG A 530 -0.62 -12.28 -14.70
CA ARG A 530 -1.64 -12.73 -15.67
C ARG A 530 -3.06 -12.58 -15.12
N PHE A 531 -3.26 -12.88 -13.83
CA PHE A 531 -4.52 -12.64 -13.16
C PHE A 531 -4.92 -11.17 -13.23
N PHE A 532 -4.03 -10.24 -12.89
CA PHE A 532 -4.33 -8.81 -12.98
C PHE A 532 -4.64 -8.37 -14.41
N ALA A 533 -3.87 -8.84 -15.40
CA ALA A 533 -4.15 -8.54 -16.82
C ALA A 533 -5.51 -9.11 -17.30
N SER A 534 -6.03 -10.14 -16.63
CA SER A 534 -7.35 -10.72 -16.95
C SER A 534 -8.52 -9.95 -16.37
N LYS A 535 -8.29 -9.07 -15.38
CA LYS A 535 -9.33 -8.34 -14.66
C LYS A 535 -9.57 -6.97 -15.28
N ALA A 536 -10.81 -6.49 -15.14
CA ALA A 536 -11.12 -5.09 -15.35
C ALA A 536 -10.61 -4.26 -14.17
N VAL A 537 -10.62 -2.94 -14.32
CA VAL A 537 -10.37 -1.95 -13.28
C VAL A 537 -11.52 -0.94 -13.25
N PHE A 538 -11.83 -0.38 -12.09
CA PHE A 538 -12.68 0.81 -12.00
C PHE A 538 -11.92 1.99 -12.61
N ASP A 539 -12.58 2.73 -13.50
CA ASP A 539 -11.95 3.79 -14.27
C ASP A 539 -12.95 4.93 -14.52
N SER A 540 -12.76 6.04 -13.80
CA SER A 540 -13.61 7.23 -13.92
C SER A 540 -13.51 7.91 -15.28
N GLN A 541 -12.38 7.73 -15.99
CA GLN A 541 -12.16 8.30 -17.33
C GLN A 541 -12.75 7.43 -18.44
N SER A 542 -13.14 6.18 -18.12
CA SER A 542 -13.78 5.31 -19.09
C SER A 542 -15.26 5.67 -19.25
N PRO A 543 -15.80 5.73 -20.49
CA PRO A 543 -17.21 5.99 -20.71
C PRO A 543 -18.14 4.92 -20.12
N THR A 544 -17.61 3.73 -19.77
CA THR A 544 -18.37 2.65 -19.12
C THR A 544 -18.13 2.61 -17.60
N GLY A 545 -17.25 3.45 -17.06
CA GLY A 545 -16.80 3.40 -15.67
C GLY A 545 -15.79 2.28 -15.36
N PHE A 546 -15.41 1.49 -16.38
CA PHE A 546 -14.44 0.41 -16.23
C PHE A 546 -13.54 0.33 -17.45
N SER A 547 -12.31 -0.12 -17.25
CA SER A 547 -11.38 -0.43 -18.33
C SER A 547 -10.82 -1.83 -18.15
N LYS A 548 -10.45 -2.50 -19.25
CA LYS A 548 -9.83 -3.83 -19.22
C LYS A 548 -8.72 -3.90 -20.24
N TRP A 549 -7.66 -4.61 -19.89
CA TRP A 549 -6.52 -4.82 -20.77
C TRP A 549 -6.91 -5.67 -21.99
N ASN A 550 -6.55 -5.16 -23.17
CA ASN A 550 -6.58 -5.88 -24.43
C ASN A 550 -5.15 -6.24 -24.82
N ALA A 551 -4.83 -7.53 -24.86
CA ALA A 551 -3.50 -8.03 -25.16
C ALA A 551 -3.11 -7.87 -26.64
N ASP A 552 -4.08 -7.81 -27.54
CA ASP A 552 -3.83 -7.68 -28.99
C ASP A 552 -3.43 -6.25 -29.35
N THR A 553 -4.02 -5.27 -28.67
CA THR A 553 -3.73 -3.83 -28.87
C THR A 553 -2.72 -3.26 -27.87
N ALA A 554 -2.40 -4.04 -26.83
CA ALA A 554 -1.57 -3.66 -25.69
C ALA A 554 -2.03 -2.35 -25.01
N ARG A 555 -3.34 -2.21 -24.79
CA ARG A 555 -3.96 -1.01 -24.21
C ARG A 555 -5.07 -1.37 -23.22
N MET A 556 -5.37 -0.45 -22.32
CA MET A 556 -6.61 -0.46 -21.55
C MET A 556 -7.75 0.06 -22.44
N GLU A 557 -8.82 -0.70 -22.55
CA GLU A 557 -10.00 -0.35 -23.37
C GLU A 557 -11.28 -0.37 -22.51
N PRO A 558 -12.32 0.40 -22.86
CA PRO A 558 -13.56 0.42 -22.10
C PRO A 558 -14.17 -0.98 -21.94
N TYR A 559 -14.53 -1.33 -20.70
CA TYR A 559 -15.16 -2.60 -20.35
C TYR A 559 -16.60 -2.36 -19.92
N GLN A 560 -17.57 -3.00 -20.59
CA GLN A 560 -18.98 -2.87 -20.22
C GLN A 560 -19.32 -3.87 -19.10
N HIS A 561 -19.35 -3.39 -17.86
CA HIS A 561 -19.89 -4.15 -16.74
C HIS A 561 -21.41 -4.30 -16.87
N THR A 562 -21.91 -5.48 -16.53
CA THR A 562 -23.34 -5.80 -16.62
C THR A 562 -23.81 -6.59 -15.41
N VAL A 563 -25.03 -6.31 -14.95
CA VAL A 563 -25.70 -7.01 -13.85
C VAL A 563 -27.00 -7.65 -14.34
N GLU A 564 -27.53 -8.65 -13.63
CA GLU A 564 -28.86 -9.18 -13.95
C GLU A 564 -29.92 -8.11 -13.72
N GLY A 565 -30.64 -7.73 -14.78
CA GLY A 565 -31.68 -6.69 -14.76
C GLY A 565 -33.09 -7.24 -14.93
N LEU A 566 -33.24 -8.55 -15.14
CA LEU A 566 -34.52 -9.19 -15.40
C LEU A 566 -34.69 -10.44 -14.53
N GLU A 567 -35.80 -10.51 -13.79
CA GLU A 567 -36.13 -11.67 -12.97
C GLU A 567 -36.57 -12.86 -13.83
N THR A 568 -35.94 -14.01 -13.58
CA THR A 568 -36.21 -15.25 -14.32
C THR A 568 -36.57 -16.39 -13.39
N VAL A 569 -37.39 -17.33 -13.89
CA VAL A 569 -37.74 -18.55 -13.17
C VAL A 569 -37.54 -19.78 -14.07
N ASN A 570 -37.06 -20.89 -13.50
CA ASN A 570 -37.06 -22.17 -14.19
C ASN A 570 -38.42 -22.86 -13.95
N ALA A 571 -39.16 -23.16 -15.02
CA ALA A 571 -40.40 -23.90 -14.91
C ALA A 571 -40.11 -25.38 -14.58
N PRO A 572 -40.86 -25.98 -13.65
CA PRO A 572 -40.73 -27.39 -13.30
C PRO A 572 -41.16 -28.28 -14.48
N VAL A 573 -40.28 -29.18 -14.95
CA VAL A 573 -40.55 -30.00 -16.14
C VAL A 573 -41.70 -30.99 -15.95
N ASP A 574 -42.01 -31.35 -14.70
CA ASP A 574 -43.16 -32.18 -14.35
C ASP A 574 -44.50 -31.43 -14.42
N ASN A 575 -44.50 -30.11 -14.62
CA ASN A 575 -45.71 -29.29 -14.77
C ASN A 575 -45.58 -28.20 -15.84
N LEU A 576 -45.42 -28.58 -17.11
CA LEU A 576 -45.39 -27.66 -18.26
C LEU A 576 -46.77 -27.48 -18.91
N SER A 577 -47.80 -27.27 -18.09
CA SER A 577 -49.16 -26.96 -18.53
C SER A 577 -49.32 -25.47 -18.90
N ALA A 578 -50.28 -25.16 -19.78
CA ALA A 578 -50.57 -23.77 -20.17
C ALA A 578 -50.96 -22.90 -18.98
N GLU A 579 -51.72 -23.45 -18.03
CA GLU A 579 -52.12 -22.74 -16.81
C GLU A 579 -50.91 -22.41 -15.92
N ASN A 580 -50.04 -23.38 -15.65
CA ASN A 580 -48.86 -23.16 -14.83
C ASN A 580 -47.89 -22.16 -15.48
N LEU A 581 -47.65 -22.28 -16.79
CA LEU A 581 -46.79 -21.32 -17.49
C LEU A 581 -47.42 -19.92 -17.55
N ALA A 582 -48.75 -19.79 -17.65
CA ALA A 582 -49.42 -18.50 -17.55
C ALA A 582 -49.23 -17.86 -16.17
N GLN A 583 -49.34 -18.66 -15.11
CA GLN A 583 -49.09 -18.20 -13.73
C GLN A 583 -47.63 -17.73 -13.56
N LEU A 584 -46.66 -18.48 -14.07
CA LEU A 584 -45.26 -18.04 -14.02
C LEU A 584 -45.02 -16.76 -14.83
N LEU A 585 -45.69 -16.58 -15.98
CA LEU A 585 -45.54 -15.38 -16.81
C LEU A 585 -46.25 -14.15 -16.26
N SER A 586 -47.19 -14.28 -15.32
CA SER A 586 -47.77 -13.11 -14.64
C SER A 586 -46.77 -12.51 -13.63
N GLU A 587 -45.94 -13.36 -13.03
CA GLU A 587 -44.95 -12.99 -12.02
C GLU A 587 -43.56 -12.67 -12.62
N TYR A 588 -43.11 -13.42 -13.63
CA TYR A 588 -41.75 -13.32 -14.19
C TYR A 588 -41.75 -12.85 -15.65
N GLU A 589 -40.76 -12.04 -16.03
CA GLU A 589 -40.62 -11.55 -17.39
C GLU A 589 -40.10 -12.63 -18.35
N LEU A 590 -39.29 -13.56 -17.83
CA LEU A 590 -38.74 -14.68 -18.57
C LEU A 590 -38.87 -15.99 -17.78
N VAL A 591 -39.57 -16.96 -18.38
CA VAL A 591 -39.65 -18.33 -17.89
C VAL A 591 -38.70 -19.21 -18.70
N LYS A 592 -37.85 -19.99 -18.03
CA LYS A 592 -36.87 -20.90 -18.65
C LYS A 592 -37.31 -22.34 -18.46
N ILE A 593 -37.21 -23.16 -19.50
CA ILE A 593 -37.52 -24.59 -19.50
C ILE A 593 -36.25 -25.31 -19.93
N GLY A 594 -35.53 -25.90 -18.97
CA GLY A 594 -34.36 -26.72 -19.22
C GLY A 594 -34.70 -28.21 -19.14
N MET A 595 -34.31 -29.00 -20.13
CA MET A 595 -34.53 -30.45 -20.14
C MET A 595 -33.24 -31.21 -20.46
N TRP A 596 -32.99 -32.32 -19.78
CA TRP A 596 -31.86 -33.24 -20.02
C TRP A 596 -32.26 -34.68 -19.68
N ASN A 597 -31.35 -35.64 -19.90
CA ASN A 597 -31.63 -37.05 -19.60
C ASN A 597 -31.95 -37.23 -18.10
N GLY A 598 -33.13 -37.77 -17.81
CA GLY A 598 -33.64 -37.92 -16.44
C GLY A 598 -34.44 -36.71 -15.92
N HIS A 599 -34.47 -35.59 -16.64
CA HIS A 599 -35.27 -34.40 -16.31
C HIS A 599 -35.93 -33.85 -17.59
N TRP A 600 -37.05 -34.46 -17.98
CA TRP A 600 -37.67 -34.25 -19.28
C TRP A 600 -39.19 -34.38 -19.21
N ALA A 601 -39.89 -33.64 -20.06
CA ALA A 601 -41.34 -33.70 -20.22
C ALA A 601 -41.73 -34.04 -21.65
N ARG A 602 -42.76 -34.87 -21.83
CA ARG A 602 -43.26 -35.22 -23.17
C ARG A 602 -43.91 -34.05 -23.88
N ASN A 603 -44.67 -33.23 -23.16
CA ASN A 603 -45.50 -32.19 -23.74
C ASN A 603 -45.22 -30.85 -23.05
N ILE A 604 -45.19 -29.79 -23.83
CA ILE A 604 -45.03 -28.40 -23.37
C ILE A 604 -46.21 -27.62 -23.95
N TYR A 605 -47.07 -27.09 -23.09
CA TYR A 605 -48.26 -26.35 -23.54
C TYR A 605 -48.07 -24.85 -23.31
N MET A 606 -47.80 -24.09 -24.37
CA MET A 606 -47.70 -22.62 -24.25
C MET A 606 -49.09 -22.03 -23.94
N PRO A 607 -49.20 -21.06 -23.02
CA PRO A 607 -50.45 -20.36 -22.79
C PRO A 607 -50.87 -19.54 -24.00
N ALA A 608 -52.16 -19.20 -24.11
CA ALA A 608 -52.61 -18.29 -25.15
C ALA A 608 -51.90 -16.93 -25.01
N ALA A 609 -51.43 -16.37 -26.12
CA ALA A 609 -50.91 -15.00 -26.11
C ALA A 609 -52.07 -14.03 -25.87
N SER A 610 -51.87 -13.08 -24.96
CA SER A 610 -52.88 -12.13 -24.52
C SER A 610 -52.23 -10.80 -24.14
N SER A 611 -53.03 -9.75 -23.95
CA SER A 611 -52.53 -8.46 -23.45
C SER A 611 -51.80 -8.58 -22.11
N GLU A 612 -52.10 -9.60 -21.30
CA GLU A 612 -51.50 -9.82 -19.98
C GLU A 612 -50.06 -10.35 -20.05
N ASN A 613 -49.75 -11.17 -21.06
CA ASN A 613 -48.40 -11.72 -21.26
C ASN A 613 -47.63 -11.03 -22.39
N ARG A 614 -48.13 -9.91 -22.92
CA ARG A 614 -47.44 -9.14 -23.95
C ARG A 614 -46.05 -8.71 -23.45
N GLY A 615 -45.01 -9.03 -24.24
CA GLY A 615 -43.61 -8.79 -23.91
C GLY A 615 -42.95 -9.87 -23.05
N ARG A 616 -43.73 -10.77 -22.43
CA ARG A 616 -43.20 -11.89 -21.63
C ARG A 616 -42.64 -12.96 -22.54
N SER A 617 -41.63 -13.68 -22.04
CA SER A 617 -40.88 -14.65 -22.83
C SER A 617 -40.78 -16.03 -22.17
N ILE A 618 -40.76 -17.08 -23.00
CA ILE A 618 -40.44 -18.45 -22.59
C ILE A 618 -39.22 -18.92 -23.39
N SER A 619 -38.17 -19.35 -22.71
CA SER A 619 -36.97 -19.95 -23.33
C SER A 619 -36.92 -21.45 -23.05
N ILE A 620 -36.67 -22.25 -24.09
CA ILE A 620 -36.59 -23.72 -24.02
C ILE A 620 -35.17 -24.14 -24.42
N ASP A 621 -34.46 -24.85 -23.54
CA ASP A 621 -33.18 -25.52 -23.80
C ASP A 621 -33.37 -27.03 -23.57
N HIS A 622 -33.47 -27.80 -24.67
CA HIS A 622 -33.74 -29.22 -24.65
C HIS A 622 -32.50 -30.02 -25.04
N ARG A 623 -31.97 -30.79 -24.08
CA ARG A 623 -30.79 -31.66 -24.23
C ARG A 623 -31.08 -33.12 -23.89
N ALA A 624 -32.36 -33.51 -23.77
CA ALA A 624 -32.73 -34.88 -23.49
C ALA A 624 -32.67 -35.73 -24.78
N GLY A 625 -32.45 -37.04 -24.64
CA GLY A 625 -32.43 -37.98 -25.77
C GLY A 625 -33.82 -38.30 -26.34
N TYR A 626 -34.88 -38.03 -25.58
CA TYR A 626 -36.27 -38.22 -26.01
C TYR A 626 -36.87 -36.90 -26.53
N ASN A 627 -37.62 -36.96 -27.63
CA ASN A 627 -38.27 -35.77 -28.20
C ASN A 627 -39.48 -35.33 -27.37
N SER A 628 -39.72 -34.02 -27.28
CA SER A 628 -40.92 -33.41 -26.70
C SER A 628 -41.83 -32.82 -27.79
N HIS A 629 -43.08 -32.58 -27.45
CA HIS A 629 -44.07 -31.91 -28.30
C HIS A 629 -44.41 -30.54 -27.71
N LEU A 630 -44.13 -29.47 -28.45
CA LEU A 630 -44.43 -28.10 -28.09
C LEU A 630 -45.73 -27.66 -28.77
N PHE A 631 -46.75 -27.35 -27.97
CA PHE A 631 -48.03 -26.81 -28.43
C PHE A 631 -48.01 -25.29 -28.31
N ILE A 632 -47.99 -24.58 -29.44
CA ILE A 632 -47.84 -23.12 -29.50
C ILE A 632 -48.62 -22.53 -30.68
N ASN A 633 -49.33 -21.42 -30.48
CA ASN A 633 -50.15 -20.75 -31.50
C ASN A 633 -51.14 -21.69 -32.25
N GLY A 634 -51.66 -22.72 -31.56
CA GLY A 634 -52.55 -23.72 -32.17
C GLY A 634 -51.85 -24.74 -33.08
N SER A 635 -50.52 -24.76 -33.11
CA SER A 635 -49.70 -25.73 -33.85
C SER A 635 -48.89 -26.61 -32.90
N GLU A 636 -48.47 -27.78 -33.38
CA GLU A 636 -47.59 -28.71 -32.67
C GLU A 636 -46.21 -28.72 -33.34
N ILE A 637 -45.16 -28.54 -32.56
CA ILE A 637 -43.77 -28.53 -33.00
C ILE A 637 -43.02 -29.64 -32.27
N LEU A 638 -42.30 -30.48 -33.02
CA LEU A 638 -41.41 -31.47 -32.44
C LEU A 638 -40.12 -30.81 -31.93
N VAL A 639 -39.81 -31.02 -30.65
CA VAL A 639 -38.63 -30.49 -29.96
C VAL A 639 -37.67 -31.64 -29.69
N SER A 640 -36.50 -31.65 -30.34
CA SER A 640 -35.50 -32.70 -30.22
C SER A 640 -34.25 -32.23 -29.45
N ASN A 641 -33.32 -33.16 -29.18
CA ASN A 641 -32.02 -32.86 -28.59
C ASN A 641 -31.31 -31.71 -29.34
N GLY A 642 -30.81 -30.72 -28.60
CA GLY A 642 -30.15 -29.54 -29.12
C GLY A 642 -31.09 -28.39 -29.46
N TYR A 643 -32.41 -28.54 -29.24
CA TYR A 643 -33.37 -27.46 -29.47
C TYR A 643 -33.20 -26.37 -28.41
N LYS A 644 -32.75 -25.18 -28.83
CA LYS A 644 -32.63 -23.98 -28.00
C LYS A 644 -33.34 -22.81 -28.67
N LYS A 645 -34.52 -22.42 -28.17
CA LYS A 645 -35.36 -21.35 -28.76
C LYS A 645 -36.04 -20.51 -27.69
N THR A 646 -36.24 -19.22 -27.97
CA THR A 646 -37.00 -18.30 -27.12
C THR A 646 -38.22 -17.77 -27.87
N PHE A 647 -39.35 -17.69 -27.19
CA PHE A 647 -40.60 -17.19 -27.71
C PHE A 647 -41.06 -16.00 -26.86
N THR A 648 -41.45 -14.90 -27.50
CA THR A 648 -42.00 -13.70 -26.83
C THR A 648 -43.41 -13.44 -27.33
N SER A 649 -44.35 -13.21 -26.43
CA SER A 649 -45.73 -12.88 -26.79
C SER A 649 -45.82 -11.41 -27.25
N ASP A 650 -46.46 -11.17 -28.40
CA ASP A 650 -46.81 -9.81 -28.85
C ASP A 650 -48.18 -9.33 -28.32
N GLY A 651 -48.85 -10.19 -27.56
CA GLY A 651 -50.20 -10.01 -27.05
C GLY A 651 -51.31 -10.66 -27.88
N GLN A 652 -50.98 -11.25 -29.03
CA GLN A 652 -51.89 -11.99 -29.91
C GLN A 652 -51.33 -13.36 -30.34
N ARG A 653 -50.01 -13.47 -30.51
CA ARG A 653 -49.26 -14.68 -30.85
C ARG A 653 -47.91 -14.72 -30.14
N TRP A 654 -47.39 -15.92 -29.95
CA TRP A 654 -46.01 -16.14 -29.56
C TRP A 654 -45.10 -16.09 -30.79
N GLN A 655 -44.10 -15.22 -30.77
CA GLN A 655 -43.12 -15.10 -31.86
C GLN A 655 -41.78 -15.64 -31.41
N GLU A 656 -41.13 -16.45 -32.26
CA GLU A 656 -39.73 -16.80 -32.05
C GLU A 656 -38.87 -15.54 -32.08
N ARG A 657 -38.04 -15.36 -31.07
CA ARG A 657 -37.12 -14.23 -30.92
C ARG A 657 -35.72 -14.74 -30.61
N ALA A 658 -34.74 -13.84 -30.75
CA ALA A 658 -33.41 -14.06 -30.20
C ALA A 658 -33.50 -14.29 -28.67
N GLU A 659 -32.48 -14.93 -28.12
CA GLU A 659 -32.36 -15.12 -26.67
C GLU A 659 -32.47 -13.78 -25.96
N VAL A 660 -33.33 -13.70 -24.95
CA VAL A 660 -33.53 -12.48 -24.17
C VAL A 660 -32.26 -12.22 -23.36
N ASN A 661 -31.60 -11.09 -23.61
CA ASN A 661 -30.50 -10.65 -22.78
C ASN A 661 -31.05 -10.18 -21.43
N THR A 662 -30.78 -10.95 -20.37
CA THR A 662 -31.22 -10.63 -19.01
C THR A 662 -30.31 -9.62 -18.31
N ARG A 663 -29.17 -9.30 -18.91
CA ARG A 663 -28.16 -8.42 -18.32
C ARG A 663 -28.27 -7.00 -18.84
N VAL A 664 -28.12 -6.06 -17.91
CA VAL A 664 -28.16 -4.61 -18.16
C VAL A 664 -26.81 -3.99 -17.81
N ALA A 665 -26.41 -2.98 -18.58
CA ALA A 665 -25.19 -2.23 -18.30
C ALA A 665 -25.28 -1.53 -16.92
N ARG A 666 -24.20 -1.57 -16.16
CA ARG A 666 -24.14 -0.97 -14.82
C ARG A 666 -22.83 -0.18 -14.68
N GLN A 667 -22.95 1.10 -14.37
CA GLN A 667 -21.84 2.04 -14.29
C GLN A 667 -21.94 2.87 -13.01
N PRO A 668 -20.84 3.05 -12.24
CA PRO A 668 -20.84 3.93 -11.09
C PRO A 668 -21.15 5.39 -11.47
N GLN A 669 -21.92 6.07 -10.64
CA GLN A 669 -22.15 7.51 -10.73
C GLN A 669 -21.02 8.29 -10.08
N HIS A 670 -20.50 7.79 -8.95
CA HIS A 670 -19.37 8.39 -8.24
C HIS A 670 -18.29 7.33 -8.00
N PHE A 671 -17.04 7.77 -8.07
CA PHE A 671 -15.86 6.94 -7.92
C PHE A 671 -15.05 7.42 -6.71
N GLU A 672 -14.48 6.48 -5.97
CA GLU A 672 -13.46 6.77 -4.96
C GLU A 672 -13.95 7.71 -3.82
N ILE A 673 -15.23 7.64 -3.45
CA ILE A 673 -15.83 8.49 -2.40
C ILE A 673 -16.10 7.72 -1.09
N PRO A 674 -16.26 8.41 0.05
CA PRO A 674 -16.78 7.78 1.26
C PRO A 674 -18.18 7.19 1.07
N VAL A 675 -18.36 5.93 1.49
CA VAL A 675 -19.60 5.18 1.30
C VAL A 675 -20.17 4.65 2.61
N THR A 676 -21.49 4.64 2.69
CA THR A 676 -22.27 3.90 3.67
C THR A 676 -22.88 2.69 2.96
N THR A 677 -22.36 1.50 3.25
CA THR A 677 -22.80 0.24 2.67
C THR A 677 -23.91 -0.36 3.53
N LEU A 678 -25.10 -0.49 2.96
CA LEU A 678 -26.28 -1.08 3.59
C LEU A 678 -26.40 -2.55 3.19
N VAL A 679 -26.48 -3.43 4.18
CA VAL A 679 -26.59 -4.88 3.98
C VAL A 679 -27.69 -5.50 4.82
N GLY A 680 -28.24 -6.61 4.36
CA GLY A 680 -29.19 -7.40 5.14
C GLY A 680 -29.93 -8.44 4.34
N TYR A 681 -30.93 -9.06 4.99
CA TYR A 681 -31.77 -10.09 4.41
C TYR A 681 -33.22 -9.64 4.31
N TYR A 682 -33.90 -10.04 3.25
CA TYR A 682 -35.31 -9.77 3.09
C TYR A 682 -36.05 -10.92 2.42
N ASP A 683 -37.31 -11.06 2.80
CA ASP A 683 -38.23 -12.02 2.22
C ASP A 683 -39.35 -11.29 1.48
N PRO A 684 -39.33 -11.28 0.14
CA PRO A 684 -40.39 -10.64 -0.65
C PRO A 684 -41.80 -11.13 -0.30
N GLN A 685 -41.94 -12.40 0.12
CA GLN A 685 -43.23 -12.99 0.48
C GLN A 685 -43.62 -12.81 1.95
N ALA A 686 -42.78 -12.14 2.77
CA ALA A 686 -43.01 -11.89 4.19
C ALA A 686 -43.36 -13.15 5.02
N ARG A 687 -42.82 -14.32 4.64
CA ARG A 687 -42.93 -15.58 5.38
C ARG A 687 -41.83 -15.72 6.44
N LEU A 688 -40.65 -15.16 6.16
CA LEU A 688 -39.51 -15.03 7.06
C LEU A 688 -39.34 -13.56 7.45
N GLN A 689 -38.82 -13.33 8.66
CA GLN A 689 -38.60 -11.98 9.17
C GLN A 689 -37.41 -11.34 8.46
N SER A 690 -37.67 -10.24 7.74
CA SER A 690 -36.63 -9.44 7.10
C SER A 690 -35.83 -8.64 8.13
N TYR A 691 -34.55 -8.42 7.86
CA TYR A 691 -33.61 -7.82 8.82
C TYR A 691 -32.57 -6.94 8.10
N ILE A 692 -32.45 -5.69 8.55
CA ILE A 692 -31.43 -4.74 8.10
C ILE A 692 -30.34 -4.72 9.16
N TYR A 693 -29.09 -4.97 8.76
CA TYR A 693 -27.95 -4.92 9.66
C TYR A 693 -27.49 -3.47 9.91
N PRO A 694 -26.68 -3.23 10.97
CA PRO A 694 -25.98 -1.97 11.12
C PRO A 694 -25.25 -1.58 9.83
N ALA A 695 -25.30 -0.29 9.49
CA ALA A 695 -24.61 0.23 8.32
C ALA A 695 -23.10 0.01 8.43
N LEU A 696 -22.47 -0.34 7.31
CA LEU A 696 -21.02 -0.38 7.21
C LEU A 696 -20.54 0.96 6.64
N HIS A 697 -19.43 1.48 7.13
CA HIS A 697 -18.90 2.77 6.70
C HIS A 697 -17.46 2.61 6.23
N ALA A 698 -17.11 3.25 5.10
CA ALA A 698 -15.77 3.25 4.53
C ALA A 698 -15.41 4.59 3.89
N ALA A 699 -14.10 4.84 3.76
CA ALA A 699 -13.57 6.08 3.17
C ALA A 699 -13.53 6.07 1.64
N TYR A 700 -13.58 4.89 1.02
CA TYR A 700 -13.47 4.72 -0.43
C TYR A 700 -14.52 3.74 -0.96
N GLY A 701 -15.16 4.04 -2.08
CA GLY A 701 -16.13 3.15 -2.70
C GLY A 701 -16.82 3.76 -3.91
N PHE A 702 -17.70 2.97 -4.52
CA PHE A 702 -18.44 3.32 -5.73
C PHE A 702 -19.93 3.36 -5.43
N THR A 703 -20.62 4.39 -5.92
CA THR A 703 -22.09 4.53 -5.76
C THR A 703 -22.77 4.57 -7.11
N TYR A 704 -24.04 4.19 -7.15
CA TYR A 704 -24.83 4.03 -8.37
C TYR A 704 -26.11 4.87 -8.28
N PRO A 705 -26.69 5.25 -9.44
CA PRO A 705 -27.97 5.95 -9.46
C PRO A 705 -29.05 5.13 -8.75
N ASP A 706 -29.96 5.83 -8.08
CA ASP A 706 -31.14 5.20 -7.50
C ASP A 706 -32.19 4.93 -8.58
N ASP A 707 -33.13 4.03 -8.27
CA ASP A 707 -34.14 3.51 -9.18
C ASP A 707 -35.48 4.25 -9.05
N SER A 708 -35.54 5.41 -8.36
CA SER A 708 -36.80 6.16 -8.11
C SER A 708 -37.62 6.47 -9.37
N ALA A 709 -36.97 6.59 -10.53
CA ALA A 709 -37.66 6.85 -11.81
C ALA A 709 -38.35 5.61 -12.41
N THR A 710 -37.97 4.40 -11.99
CA THR A 710 -38.42 3.14 -12.61
C THR A 710 -39.10 2.18 -11.64
N VAL A 711 -38.84 2.30 -10.33
CA VAL A 711 -39.41 1.44 -9.30
C VAL A 711 -40.88 1.79 -9.02
N SER A 712 -41.75 0.79 -9.02
CA SER A 712 -43.16 0.95 -8.66
C SER A 712 -43.40 0.72 -7.16
N SER A 713 -44.58 1.10 -6.65
CA SER A 713 -44.96 0.78 -5.26
C SER A 713 -45.11 -0.72 -4.99
N ASN A 714 -45.30 -1.52 -6.03
CA ASN A 714 -45.47 -2.97 -5.91
C ASN A 714 -44.13 -3.69 -5.85
N ASP A 715 -43.07 -3.09 -6.40
CA ASP A 715 -41.73 -3.68 -6.37
C ASP A 715 -41.17 -3.74 -4.95
N CYS A 716 -40.39 -4.79 -4.69
CA CYS A 716 -39.45 -4.83 -3.60
C CYS A 716 -38.37 -3.77 -3.79
N GLN A 717 -38.10 -3.00 -2.74
CA GLN A 717 -37.16 -1.89 -2.78
C GLN A 717 -36.57 -1.61 -1.40
N LEU A 718 -35.31 -1.15 -1.38
CA LEU A 718 -34.69 -0.50 -0.23
C LEU A 718 -34.89 1.01 -0.36
N GLN A 719 -35.58 1.61 0.60
CA GLN A 719 -35.73 3.06 0.72
C GLN A 719 -34.73 3.57 1.75
N VAL A 720 -33.96 4.60 1.39
CA VAL A 720 -32.96 5.21 2.26
C VAL A 720 -33.27 6.69 2.42
N GLU A 721 -33.62 7.09 3.64
CA GLU A 721 -33.82 8.48 4.00
C GLU A 721 -32.46 9.15 4.18
N THR A 722 -32.18 10.17 3.39
CA THR A 722 -30.98 11.01 3.44
C THR A 722 -31.35 12.42 3.91
N ARG A 723 -30.36 13.30 4.09
CA ARG A 723 -30.63 14.70 4.46
C ARG A 723 -31.54 15.41 3.45
N ASP A 724 -31.34 15.15 2.17
CA ASP A 724 -31.91 15.95 1.09
C ASP A 724 -33.06 15.23 0.34
N SER A 725 -33.11 13.89 0.38
CA SER A 725 -34.11 13.10 -0.36
C SER A 725 -34.28 11.67 0.16
N VAL A 726 -35.23 10.92 -0.42
CA VAL A 726 -35.36 9.47 -0.22
C VAL A 726 -34.90 8.75 -1.47
N LEU A 727 -33.78 8.03 -1.36
CA LEU A 727 -33.25 7.18 -2.43
C LEU A 727 -34.01 5.85 -2.45
N ARG A 728 -34.27 5.30 -3.63
CA ARG A 728 -34.95 4.00 -3.78
C ARG A 728 -34.13 3.06 -4.63
N PHE A 729 -33.85 1.87 -4.12
CA PHE A 729 -33.08 0.85 -4.85
C PHE A 729 -33.97 -0.37 -5.07
N LYS A 730 -34.18 -0.76 -6.32
CA LYS A 730 -35.00 -1.93 -6.66
C LYS A 730 -34.31 -3.21 -6.18
N LEU A 731 -35.08 -4.11 -5.60
CA LEU A 731 -34.68 -5.44 -5.15
C LEU A 731 -35.47 -6.51 -5.92
N LEU A 732 -35.05 -7.77 -5.85
CA LEU A 732 -35.80 -8.89 -6.43
C LEU A 732 -37.18 -9.05 -5.76
N ASN A 733 -38.23 -9.14 -6.57
CA ASN A 733 -39.61 -9.37 -6.16
C ASN A 733 -39.85 -10.81 -5.70
N HIS A 734 -38.96 -11.74 -6.03
CA HIS A 734 -39.05 -13.14 -5.64
C HIS A 734 -37.75 -13.63 -5.00
N ARG A 735 -37.85 -14.66 -4.16
CA ARG A 735 -36.66 -15.32 -3.62
C ARG A 735 -35.88 -15.97 -4.75
N ALA A 736 -34.59 -15.68 -4.84
CA ALA A 736 -33.69 -16.36 -5.76
C ALA A 736 -33.52 -17.85 -5.41
N SER A 737 -33.67 -18.19 -4.12
CA SER A 737 -33.75 -19.57 -3.62
C SER A 737 -34.99 -19.72 -2.75
N SER A 738 -35.87 -20.67 -3.06
CA SER A 738 -37.12 -20.86 -2.32
C SER A 738 -36.90 -21.16 -0.82
N ALA A 739 -35.74 -21.69 -0.45
CA ALA A 739 -35.42 -22.11 0.92
C ALA A 739 -35.08 -20.95 1.87
N VAL A 740 -34.59 -19.82 1.34
CA VAL A 740 -33.99 -18.76 2.16
C VAL A 740 -34.37 -17.36 1.67
N MET A 741 -34.15 -16.35 2.51
CA MET A 741 -34.28 -14.94 2.17
C MET A 741 -33.28 -14.54 1.09
N ASN A 742 -33.60 -13.48 0.35
CA ASN A 742 -32.63 -12.77 -0.47
C ASN A 742 -31.74 -11.90 0.43
N LYS A 743 -30.57 -11.54 -0.09
CA LYS A 743 -29.67 -10.56 0.50
C LYS A 743 -29.70 -9.28 -0.32
N PHE A 744 -29.59 -8.12 0.33
CA PHE A 744 -29.34 -6.83 -0.33
C PHE A 744 -27.99 -6.26 0.09
N HIS A 745 -27.38 -5.49 -0.80
CA HIS A 745 -26.09 -4.82 -0.63
C HIS A 745 -26.04 -3.55 -1.49
N ILE A 746 -26.06 -2.37 -0.87
CA ILE A 746 -26.13 -1.08 -1.58
C ILE A 746 -25.14 -0.09 -0.97
N ASN A 747 -24.36 0.60 -1.81
CA ASN A 747 -23.57 1.75 -1.39
C ASN A 747 -24.36 3.06 -1.59
N VAL A 748 -24.40 3.88 -0.54
CA VAL A 748 -24.94 5.25 -0.56
C VAL A 748 -23.80 6.22 -0.21
N PRO A 749 -23.71 7.41 -0.84
CA PRO A 749 -22.70 8.41 -0.47
C PRO A 749 -22.82 8.80 1.02
N SER A 750 -21.74 8.70 1.80
CA SER A 750 -21.78 9.06 3.23
C SER A 750 -22.14 10.55 3.44
N ASP A 751 -21.73 11.42 2.53
CA ASP A 751 -22.03 12.86 2.54
C ASP A 751 -23.53 13.18 2.39
N SER A 752 -24.33 12.23 1.88
CA SER A 752 -25.79 12.37 1.86
C SER A 752 -26.43 12.26 3.26
N GLN A 753 -25.64 11.84 4.27
CA GLN A 753 -26.06 11.64 5.66
C GLN A 753 -27.28 10.71 5.76
N PRO A 754 -27.16 9.44 5.33
CA PRO A 754 -28.25 8.48 5.42
C PRO A 754 -28.63 8.25 6.89
N SER A 755 -29.91 8.38 7.22
CA SER A 755 -30.40 8.39 8.61
C SER A 755 -31.38 7.26 8.92
N LYS A 756 -32.03 6.68 7.90
CA LYS A 756 -32.96 5.56 8.05
C LYS A 756 -32.98 4.69 6.79
N ALA A 757 -33.07 3.38 6.97
CA ALA A 757 -33.30 2.42 5.88
C ALA A 757 -34.59 1.63 6.11
N ARG A 758 -35.30 1.33 5.03
CA ARG A 758 -36.55 0.56 5.04
C ARG A 758 -36.63 -0.39 3.86
N VAL A 759 -36.88 -1.66 4.10
CA VAL A 759 -37.25 -2.62 3.06
C VAL A 759 -38.76 -2.61 2.88
N VAL A 760 -39.21 -2.32 1.66
CA VAL A 760 -40.63 -2.28 1.27
C VAL A 760 -40.86 -3.24 0.12
N CYS A 761 -41.88 -4.10 0.20
CA CYS A 761 -42.31 -4.97 -0.90
C CYS A 761 -43.83 -4.93 -0.99
N ASN A 762 -44.40 -4.84 -2.19
CA ASN A 762 -45.86 -4.76 -2.38
C ASN A 762 -46.52 -3.68 -1.49
N ASN A 763 -45.91 -2.50 -1.43
CA ASN A 763 -46.31 -1.36 -0.61
C ASN A 763 -46.38 -1.65 0.91
N ARG A 764 -45.76 -2.74 1.37
CA ARG A 764 -45.68 -3.14 2.78
C ARG A 764 -44.24 -3.01 3.26
N THR A 765 -44.04 -2.29 4.36
CA THR A 765 -42.76 -2.28 5.08
C THR A 765 -42.51 -3.65 5.72
N LEU A 766 -41.40 -4.28 5.34
CA LEU A 766 -40.97 -5.57 5.89
C LEU A 766 -39.99 -5.42 7.05
N SER A 767 -39.12 -4.41 6.99
CA SER A 767 -38.13 -4.09 8.00
C SER A 767 -37.75 -2.61 7.92
N GLU A 768 -37.43 -1.99 9.04
CA GLU A 768 -36.87 -0.64 9.09
C GLU A 768 -35.91 -0.48 10.25
N THR A 769 -34.86 0.32 10.06
CA THR A 769 -33.89 0.65 11.11
C THR A 769 -33.37 2.08 10.94
N PRO A 770 -33.15 2.84 12.03
CA PRO A 770 -32.30 4.02 11.97
C PRO A 770 -30.86 3.62 11.59
N LEU A 771 -30.14 4.55 10.98
CA LEU A 771 -28.74 4.38 10.58
C LEU A 771 -27.86 5.30 11.43
N SER A 772 -26.75 4.77 11.92
CA SER A 772 -25.71 5.56 12.57
C SER A 772 -24.98 6.44 11.55
N ALA A 773 -24.52 7.60 11.99
CA ALA A 773 -23.63 8.42 11.19
C ALA A 773 -22.27 7.72 10.99
N ALA A 774 -21.63 7.98 9.84
CA ALA A 774 -20.30 7.47 9.56
C ALA A 774 -19.27 8.04 10.55
N PRO A 775 -18.31 7.22 11.04
CA PRO A 775 -17.14 7.73 11.76
C PRO A 775 -16.31 8.66 10.88
N THR A 776 -15.65 9.66 11.48
CA THR A 776 -14.88 10.70 10.76
C THR A 776 -13.42 10.33 10.54
N ASP A 777 -12.94 9.22 11.11
CA ASP A 777 -11.54 8.78 11.15
C ASP A 777 -11.24 7.64 10.16
N LEU A 778 -12.17 7.31 9.28
CA LEU A 778 -11.95 6.28 8.26
C LEU A 778 -11.01 6.79 7.18
N VAL A 779 -10.06 5.94 6.80
CA VAL A 779 -9.03 6.26 5.82
C VAL A 779 -8.87 5.15 4.79
N TYR A 780 -8.25 5.48 3.67
CA TYR A 780 -7.76 4.52 2.70
C TYR A 780 -6.33 4.88 2.31
N THR A 781 -5.57 3.92 1.82
CA THR A 781 -4.23 4.15 1.29
C THR A 781 -4.16 3.79 -0.18
N ILE A 782 -3.28 4.47 -0.91
CA ILE A 782 -2.92 4.14 -2.28
C ILE A 782 -1.42 3.87 -2.31
N ASN A 783 -1.04 2.67 -2.75
CA ASN A 783 0.35 2.29 -2.99
C ASN A 783 0.56 2.16 -4.52
N GLY A 784 1.68 2.69 -5.02
CA GLY A 784 1.98 2.72 -6.46
C GLY A 784 1.49 4.01 -7.15
N LYS A 785 0.92 3.89 -8.35
CA LYS A 785 0.45 5.05 -9.13
C LYS A 785 -0.77 5.70 -8.47
N LEU A 786 -0.74 7.03 -8.29
CA LEU A 786 -1.88 7.83 -7.81
C LEU A 786 -2.98 7.96 -8.90
N PRO A 787 -4.26 8.21 -8.52
CA PRO A 787 -5.34 8.49 -9.47
C PRO A 787 -5.00 9.69 -10.37
N GLU A 788 -5.39 9.64 -11.64
CA GLU A 788 -5.38 10.81 -12.50
C GLU A 788 -6.62 11.66 -12.14
N THR A 789 -6.41 12.86 -11.60
CA THR A 789 -7.50 13.67 -11.04
C THR A 789 -8.39 14.29 -12.12
N GLU A 790 -9.71 14.19 -11.95
CA GLU A 790 -10.64 15.18 -12.51
C GLU A 790 -10.57 16.46 -11.66
N GLY A 791 -10.23 17.58 -12.30
CA GLY A 791 -10.43 18.96 -11.82
C GLY A 791 -10.44 19.24 -10.31
N GLY A 792 -9.33 19.76 -9.78
CA GLY A 792 -9.29 20.83 -8.77
C GLY A 792 -10.24 20.76 -7.56
N GLY A 793 -10.32 19.64 -6.86
CA GLY A 793 -10.95 19.57 -5.53
C GLY A 793 -10.03 20.09 -4.42
N GLU A 794 -10.54 20.95 -3.52
CA GLU A 794 -9.85 21.29 -2.27
C GLU A 794 -9.71 20.04 -1.38
N CYS A 795 -8.49 19.74 -0.96
CA CYS A 795 -8.22 18.61 -0.08
C CYS A 795 -8.62 18.94 1.36
N SER A 796 -9.50 18.12 1.93
CA SER A 796 -9.98 18.26 3.31
C SER A 796 -8.92 17.94 4.37
N ASN A 797 -7.86 17.20 4.02
CA ASN A 797 -6.78 16.76 4.90
C ASN A 797 -5.43 17.48 4.67
N ALA A 798 -5.40 18.61 3.96
CA ALA A 798 -4.18 19.40 3.80
C ALA A 798 -3.62 19.84 5.16
N TRP A 799 -2.30 19.72 5.35
CA TRP A 799 -1.64 20.16 6.57
C TRP A 799 -1.82 21.68 6.77
N ARG A 800 -2.17 22.10 7.98
CA ARG A 800 -2.35 23.50 8.39
C ARG A 800 -1.54 23.76 9.64
N ALA A 801 -0.71 24.81 9.62
CA ALA A 801 0.15 25.15 10.75
C ALA A 801 -0.64 25.45 12.05
N GLU A 802 -1.86 25.99 11.94
CA GLU A 802 -2.67 26.30 13.11
C GLU A 802 -3.49 25.11 13.62
N ALA A 803 -3.60 24.03 12.85
CA ALA A 803 -4.36 22.86 13.23
C ALA A 803 -3.57 22.00 14.24
N THR A 804 -4.29 21.44 15.20
CA THR A 804 -3.75 20.46 16.15
C THR A 804 -3.93 19.06 15.58
N TYR A 805 -2.85 18.29 15.60
CA TYR A 805 -2.82 16.89 15.18
C TYR A 805 -2.45 16.01 16.38
N VAL A 806 -3.15 14.92 16.58
CA VAL A 806 -2.83 13.89 17.60
C VAL A 806 -2.21 12.67 16.95
N GLY A 807 -1.55 11.82 17.76
CA GLY A 807 -0.90 10.61 17.25
C GLY A 807 -1.89 9.73 16.46
N GLY A 808 -1.58 9.49 15.18
CA GLY A 808 -2.41 8.78 14.22
C GLY A 808 -3.04 9.66 13.13
N ASP A 809 -3.14 10.98 13.35
CA ASP A 809 -3.77 11.89 12.39
C ASP A 809 -2.98 11.98 11.09
N LEU A 810 -3.70 12.04 9.97
CA LEU A 810 -3.11 12.18 8.64
C LEU A 810 -3.22 13.61 8.12
N ALA A 811 -2.14 14.10 7.52
CA ALA A 811 -2.07 15.38 6.86
C ALA A 811 -1.33 15.26 5.51
N SER A 812 -1.85 15.88 4.46
CA SER A 812 -1.16 15.96 3.18
C SER A 812 -0.30 17.21 3.10
N HIS A 813 0.96 17.07 2.69
CA HIS A 813 1.90 18.17 2.57
C HIS A 813 3.00 17.83 1.57
N ASN A 814 3.32 18.76 0.66
CA ASN A 814 4.34 18.59 -0.40
C ASN A 814 4.20 17.32 -1.26
N GLY A 815 2.97 17.00 -1.67
CA GLY A 815 2.69 15.83 -2.51
C GLY A 815 2.95 14.50 -1.78
N LYS A 816 3.00 14.53 -0.45
CA LYS A 816 3.17 13.36 0.42
C LYS A 816 2.07 13.33 1.47
N SER A 817 1.66 12.13 1.88
CA SER A 817 0.80 11.92 3.04
C SER A 817 1.69 11.71 4.26
N TRP A 818 1.33 12.33 5.39
CA TRP A 818 2.10 12.30 6.63
C TRP A 818 1.20 11.91 7.80
N ARG A 819 1.71 11.08 8.71
CA ARG A 819 1.04 10.69 9.95
C ARG A 819 1.72 11.36 11.14
N ALA A 820 0.95 12.02 12.00
CA ALA A 820 1.46 12.51 13.27
C ALA A 820 1.75 11.32 14.20
N GLU A 821 2.94 11.24 14.79
CA GLU A 821 3.30 10.16 15.72
C GLU A 821 2.85 10.47 17.16
N TRP A 822 2.71 11.74 17.49
CA TRP A 822 2.14 12.24 18.75
C TRP A 822 1.53 13.63 18.55
N TRP A 823 1.05 14.24 19.63
CA TRP A 823 0.45 15.57 19.59
C TRP A 823 1.42 16.60 18.98
N THR A 824 0.96 17.34 17.97
CA THR A 824 1.73 18.39 17.31
C THR A 824 0.82 19.51 16.80
N GLN A 825 1.34 20.73 16.80
CA GLN A 825 0.73 21.92 16.22
C GLN A 825 1.85 22.82 15.69
N GLY A 826 1.76 23.24 14.43
CA GLY A 826 2.75 24.13 13.81
C GLY A 826 4.06 23.49 13.35
N GLU A 827 4.35 22.24 13.70
CA GLU A 827 5.51 21.52 13.15
C GLU A 827 5.16 20.98 11.75
N GLU A 828 5.95 21.34 10.74
CA GLU A 828 5.64 21.06 9.33
C GLU A 828 6.06 19.64 8.90
N PRO A 829 5.19 18.86 8.23
CA PRO A 829 5.53 17.52 7.79
C PRO A 829 6.72 17.48 6.82
N GLY A 830 7.66 16.57 7.06
CA GLY A 830 8.90 16.45 6.29
C GLY A 830 10.06 17.34 6.74
N THR A 831 9.84 18.22 7.73
CA THR A 831 10.91 19.08 8.29
C THR A 831 11.54 18.55 9.56
N THR A 832 10.90 17.56 10.22
CA THR A 832 11.29 17.09 11.55
C THR A 832 12.19 15.85 11.55
N GLY A 833 12.59 15.35 10.37
CA GLY A 833 13.50 14.20 10.20
C GLY A 833 12.89 12.85 10.56
N GLU A 834 13.66 11.77 10.43
CA GLU A 834 13.21 10.38 10.70
C GLU A 834 12.91 10.11 12.19
N TRP A 835 13.13 11.07 13.08
CA TRP A 835 12.74 10.99 14.50
C TRP A 835 11.73 12.08 14.89
N GLY A 836 11.18 12.76 13.88
CA GLY A 836 10.26 13.87 14.03
C GLY A 836 8.81 13.46 14.22
N VAL A 837 7.97 14.46 14.50
CA VAL A 837 6.55 14.30 14.77
C VAL A 837 5.75 13.74 13.59
N TRP A 838 6.27 13.81 12.36
CA TRP A 838 5.60 13.39 11.14
C TRP A 838 6.30 12.20 10.50
N ARG A 839 5.53 11.14 10.21
CA ARG A 839 5.97 9.97 9.44
C ARG A 839 5.37 10.00 8.04
N GLN A 840 6.21 10.01 7.01
CA GLN A 840 5.75 9.91 5.63
C GLN A 840 5.05 8.56 5.40
N GLN A 841 3.82 8.59 4.89
CA GLN A 841 3.01 7.40 4.59
C GLN A 841 3.03 7.04 3.10
N GLY A 842 3.38 8.00 2.22
CA GLY A 842 3.43 7.78 0.78
C GLY A 842 3.29 9.08 -0.01
N ASP A 843 3.13 8.94 -1.32
CA ASP A 843 2.77 10.06 -2.20
C ASP A 843 1.31 10.46 -1.97
N SER A 844 0.99 11.74 -2.16
CA SER A 844 -0.36 12.28 -2.08
C SER A 844 -0.59 13.20 -3.28
N ASP A 845 -1.75 13.08 -3.91
CA ASP A 845 -2.28 13.98 -4.94
C ASP A 845 -2.68 15.35 -4.36
N CYS A 846 -2.81 15.44 -3.04
CA CYS A 846 -3.08 16.64 -2.30
C CYS A 846 -1.80 17.42 -1.96
N SER A 847 -1.15 17.97 -2.98
CA SER A 847 -0.30 19.13 -2.78
C SER A 847 -1.20 20.35 -2.58
N GLY A 848 -1.30 20.85 -1.35
CA GLY A 848 -1.78 22.21 -1.13
C GLY A 848 -0.90 23.18 -1.91
N GLY A 849 -1.30 23.50 -3.13
CA GLY A 849 -0.49 24.21 -4.10
C GLY A 849 -0.81 23.77 -5.53
N VAL A 850 -1.84 24.40 -6.11
CA VAL A 850 -2.14 24.31 -7.54
C VAL A 850 -0.90 24.71 -8.33
N THR A 851 -0.41 23.87 -9.25
CA THR A 851 0.26 24.35 -10.48
C THR A 851 -0.07 23.47 -11.70
N PRO A 852 -0.63 24.04 -12.79
CA PRO A 852 -0.79 23.41 -14.10
C PRO A 852 0.55 23.44 -14.93
N PRO A 853 0.63 22.80 -16.13
CA PRO A 853 1.85 22.21 -16.71
C PRO A 853 2.88 23.21 -17.29
N PRO A 854 4.11 22.76 -17.64
CA PRO A 854 5.27 23.64 -17.77
C PRO A 854 5.29 24.44 -19.08
N VAL A 855 5.47 25.76 -18.95
CA VAL A 855 5.96 26.62 -20.03
C VAL A 855 7.30 27.19 -19.60
N THR A 856 8.32 26.95 -20.42
CA THR A 856 9.68 27.47 -20.29
C THR A 856 9.72 29.00 -20.21
N GLY A 857 10.33 29.52 -19.15
CA GLY A 857 10.65 30.94 -18.94
C GLY A 857 9.52 31.75 -18.32
N SER A 858 9.37 31.68 -17.00
CA SER A 858 8.45 32.54 -16.24
C SER A 858 9.20 33.72 -15.61
N SER A 859 8.57 34.91 -15.64
CA SER A 859 8.99 36.08 -14.85
C SER A 859 8.51 36.02 -13.40
N ASP A 860 7.75 34.98 -13.02
CA ASP A 860 7.17 34.82 -11.69
C ASP A 860 8.24 34.52 -10.64
N PHE A 861 8.02 35.07 -9.46
CA PHE A 861 8.82 34.87 -8.27
C PHE A 861 7.91 34.83 -7.05
N THR A 862 8.26 34.04 -6.04
CA THR A 862 7.59 34.07 -4.74
C THR A 862 8.46 34.80 -3.73
N LEU A 863 7.81 35.58 -2.85
CA LEU A 863 8.45 36.30 -1.75
C LEU A 863 7.99 35.66 -0.43
N SER A 864 8.92 35.22 0.40
CA SER A 864 8.63 34.63 1.72
C SER A 864 9.28 35.42 2.85
N ASN A 865 8.69 35.31 4.05
CA ASN A 865 9.17 35.93 5.28
C ASN A 865 9.28 37.47 5.20
N LEU A 866 8.33 38.14 4.52
CA LEU A 866 8.21 39.61 4.54
C LEU A 866 7.36 40.03 5.75
N ASP A 867 7.93 40.88 6.60
CA ASP A 867 7.22 41.48 7.73
C ASP A 867 6.34 42.64 7.27
N SER A 868 5.20 42.84 7.96
CA SER A 868 4.32 43.97 7.69
C SER A 868 4.80 45.28 8.32
N ARG A 869 5.78 45.21 9.24
CA ARG A 869 6.36 46.38 9.92
C ARG A 869 7.87 46.24 10.07
N TYR A 870 8.59 47.34 9.85
CA TYR A 870 10.04 47.41 10.02
C TYR A 870 10.43 48.60 10.91
N ALA A 871 11.32 48.35 11.86
CA ALA A 871 11.83 49.38 12.74
C ALA A 871 12.77 50.33 11.98
N LEU A 872 12.55 51.62 12.18
CA LEU A 872 13.29 52.69 11.54
C LEU A 872 14.30 53.25 12.55
N VAL A 873 15.59 53.05 12.29
CA VAL A 873 16.68 53.48 13.19
C VAL A 873 17.47 54.60 12.52
N ASN A 874 17.43 55.81 13.09
CA ASN A 874 18.11 57.00 12.56
C ASN A 874 17.86 57.28 11.07
N GLY A 875 16.61 57.11 10.62
CA GLY A 875 16.26 57.32 9.20
C GLY A 875 16.61 56.13 8.29
N GLN A 876 17.09 55.01 8.82
CA GLN A 876 17.52 53.84 8.04
C GLN A 876 16.67 52.60 8.33
N VAL A 877 16.47 51.77 7.31
CA VAL A 877 15.81 50.46 7.41
C VAL A 877 16.43 49.49 6.41
N SER A 878 16.57 48.22 6.79
CA SER A 878 16.98 47.13 5.90
C SER A 878 15.87 46.07 5.83
N ILE A 879 15.40 45.78 4.63
CA ILE A 879 14.34 44.80 4.36
C ILE A 879 14.95 43.62 3.62
N ARG A 880 14.90 42.42 4.21
CA ARG A 880 15.39 41.19 3.57
C ARG A 880 14.27 40.52 2.79
N LEU A 881 14.52 40.23 1.53
CA LEU A 881 13.59 39.61 0.59
C LEU A 881 14.07 38.20 0.29
N ASN A 882 13.36 37.18 0.74
CA ASN A 882 13.66 35.79 0.37
C ASN A 882 12.83 35.42 -0.84
N LEU A 883 13.50 35.20 -1.96
CA LEU A 883 12.90 35.06 -3.27
C LEU A 883 13.15 33.66 -3.83
N THR A 884 12.13 33.05 -4.43
CA THR A 884 12.26 31.80 -5.18
C THR A 884 11.76 32.00 -6.60
N THR A 885 12.57 31.55 -7.56
CA THR A 885 12.29 31.62 -9.01
C THR A 885 12.49 30.24 -9.64
N GLN A 886 11.69 29.90 -10.65
CA GLN A 886 11.78 28.59 -11.33
C GLN A 886 12.83 28.56 -12.46
N ASN A 887 13.27 29.74 -12.91
CA ASN A 887 14.31 29.97 -13.91
C ASN A 887 15.02 31.30 -13.60
N PRO A 888 16.11 31.66 -14.29
CA PRO A 888 16.76 32.95 -14.04
C PRO A 888 15.82 34.14 -14.35
N VAL A 889 15.55 34.97 -13.35
CA VAL A 889 14.72 36.20 -13.43
C VAL A 889 15.55 37.39 -12.91
N GLN A 890 15.53 38.52 -13.62
CA GLN A 890 16.06 39.77 -13.07
C GLN A 890 15.06 40.40 -12.11
N ILE A 891 15.42 40.52 -10.84
CA ILE A 891 14.59 41.12 -9.80
C ILE A 891 15.08 42.52 -9.48
N ALA A 892 14.19 43.50 -9.41
CA ALA A 892 14.41 44.85 -8.90
C ALA A 892 13.39 45.18 -7.80
N ALA A 893 13.85 45.43 -6.59
CA ALA A 893 13.00 45.77 -5.44
C ALA A 893 13.24 47.21 -4.99
N SER A 894 12.18 47.96 -4.73
CA SER A 894 12.24 49.35 -4.30
C SER A 894 11.20 49.69 -3.25
N LEU A 895 11.53 50.61 -2.34
CA LEU A 895 10.59 51.12 -1.34
C LEU A 895 10.03 52.47 -1.79
N GLN A 896 8.71 52.63 -1.84
CA GLN A 896 8.05 53.82 -2.39
C GLN A 896 7.01 54.39 -1.41
N GLN A 897 6.85 55.71 -1.38
CA GLN A 897 5.77 56.38 -0.66
C GLN A 897 5.30 57.58 -1.49
N ASN A 898 3.99 57.69 -1.74
CA ASN A 898 3.37 58.72 -2.58
C ASN A 898 4.01 58.86 -3.99
N GLY A 899 4.49 57.75 -4.57
CA GLY A 899 5.15 57.71 -5.87
C GLY A 899 6.64 58.12 -5.87
N GLN A 900 7.18 58.56 -4.73
CA GLN A 900 8.62 58.80 -4.57
C GLN A 900 9.33 57.51 -4.11
N ARG A 901 10.48 57.19 -4.73
CA ARG A 901 11.29 56.00 -4.42
C ARG A 901 12.41 56.36 -3.43
N PHE A 902 12.53 55.59 -2.35
CA PHE A 902 13.46 55.85 -1.23
C PHE A 902 14.69 54.92 -1.20
N GLY A 903 14.66 53.82 -1.96
CA GLY A 903 15.82 52.96 -2.20
C GLY A 903 15.48 51.85 -3.20
N GLU A 904 16.50 51.26 -3.80
CA GLU A 904 16.35 50.18 -4.79
C GLU A 904 17.53 49.20 -4.73
N VAL A 905 17.25 47.94 -4.99
CA VAL A 905 18.24 46.87 -5.14
C VAL A 905 17.82 45.97 -6.29
N SER A 906 18.77 45.50 -7.10
CA SER A 906 18.48 44.54 -8.17
C SER A 906 19.51 43.42 -8.25
N ALA A 907 19.07 42.23 -8.62
CA ALA A 907 19.91 41.04 -8.79
C ALA A 907 19.23 40.01 -9.71
N GLN A 908 20.04 39.22 -10.41
CA GLN A 908 19.54 38.04 -11.11
C GLN A 908 19.35 36.91 -10.10
N VAL A 909 18.15 36.35 -10.03
CA VAL A 909 17.79 35.26 -9.11
C VAL A 909 17.48 34.02 -9.94
N ASN A 910 18.07 32.89 -9.57
CA ASN A 910 17.79 31.58 -10.17
C ASN A 910 17.67 30.55 -9.04
N GLY A 911 16.48 30.02 -8.82
CA GLY A 911 16.18 29.25 -7.61
C GLY A 911 15.97 30.17 -6.39
N ASN A 912 16.43 29.73 -5.22
CA ASN A 912 16.26 30.46 -3.97
C ASN A 912 17.42 31.44 -3.74
N SER A 913 17.12 32.71 -3.48
CA SER A 913 18.11 33.73 -3.13
C SER A 913 17.54 34.74 -2.14
N ALA A 914 18.42 35.43 -1.41
CA ALA A 914 18.04 36.50 -0.51
C ALA A 914 18.61 37.84 -0.99
N LEU A 915 17.75 38.85 -1.10
CA LEU A 915 18.10 40.20 -1.53
C LEU A 915 17.77 41.19 -0.40
N THR A 916 18.73 42.01 0.03
CA THR A 916 18.49 42.99 1.09
C THR A 916 18.36 44.38 0.49
N LEU A 917 17.20 45.02 0.68
CA LEU A 917 16.95 46.40 0.34
C LEU A 917 17.30 47.30 1.53
N ALA A 918 18.38 48.05 1.42
CA ALA A 918 18.77 49.06 2.42
C ALA A 918 18.29 50.45 1.98
N VAL A 919 17.54 51.13 2.85
CA VAL A 919 16.97 52.47 2.62
C VAL A 919 17.51 53.42 3.67
N SER A 920 17.87 54.64 3.26
CA SER A 920 18.30 55.73 4.13
C SER A 920 17.46 56.97 3.92
N ASN A 921 17.35 57.82 4.94
CA ASN A 921 16.48 59.01 4.97
C ASN A 921 14.98 58.71 4.81
N ALA A 922 14.51 57.56 5.30
CA ALA A 922 13.08 57.28 5.44
C ALA A 922 12.53 57.86 6.74
N SER A 923 11.26 58.28 6.76
CA SER A 923 10.52 58.68 7.97
C SER A 923 9.48 57.62 8.35
N ALA A 924 9.06 57.59 9.62
CA ALA A 924 7.96 56.70 10.02
C ALA A 924 6.69 56.96 9.19
N GLY A 925 5.98 55.89 8.82
CA GLY A 925 4.78 55.95 7.99
C GLY A 925 4.58 54.71 7.12
N SER A 926 3.52 54.73 6.32
CA SER A 926 3.20 53.64 5.40
C SER A 926 3.93 53.81 4.06
N TYR A 927 4.58 52.75 3.62
CA TYR A 927 5.28 52.64 2.35
C TYR A 927 4.77 51.43 1.57
N GLU A 928 5.13 51.37 0.30
CA GLU A 928 4.87 50.25 -0.58
C GLU A 928 6.21 49.69 -1.06
N LEU A 929 6.47 48.42 -0.76
CA LEU A 929 7.58 47.67 -1.33
C LEU A 929 7.15 47.13 -2.69
N VAL A 930 7.81 47.61 -3.74
CA VAL A 930 7.54 47.24 -5.13
C VAL A 930 8.68 46.36 -5.63
N ILE A 931 8.36 45.12 -6.02
CA ILE A 931 9.33 44.16 -6.57
C ILE A 931 8.92 43.84 -7.99
N GLU A 932 9.82 44.05 -8.94
CA GLU A 932 9.64 43.74 -10.35
C GLU A 932 10.56 42.58 -10.74
N GLY A 933 10.01 41.54 -11.35
CA GLY A 933 10.74 40.39 -11.87
C GLY A 933 10.57 40.27 -13.38
N LYS A 934 11.68 40.11 -14.11
CA LYS A 934 11.66 39.95 -15.56
C LYS A 934 12.61 38.85 -16.04
N ALA A 935 12.04 37.80 -16.63
CA ALA A 935 12.80 36.81 -17.40
C ALA A 935 13.04 37.30 -18.84
N GLU A 936 14.09 36.78 -19.49
CA GLU A 936 14.44 37.16 -20.87
C GLU A 936 13.30 36.82 -21.85
N GLY A 937 12.90 37.80 -22.67
CA GLY A 937 11.80 37.64 -23.63
C GLY A 937 10.38 37.71 -23.04
N GLN A 938 10.23 37.86 -21.72
CA GLN A 938 8.94 37.91 -21.02
C GLN A 938 8.56 39.32 -20.55
N GLN A 939 7.27 39.51 -20.25
CA GLN A 939 6.79 40.73 -19.59
C GLN A 939 7.25 40.78 -18.12
N PRO A 940 7.52 41.97 -17.57
CA PRO A 940 7.84 42.11 -16.16
C PRO A 940 6.60 41.84 -15.30
N VAL A 941 6.78 41.05 -14.24
CA VAL A 941 5.78 40.82 -13.19
C VAL A 941 6.11 41.74 -12.02
N VAL A 942 5.13 42.53 -11.57
CA VAL A 942 5.32 43.48 -10.46
C VAL A 942 4.44 43.08 -9.28
N GLN A 943 5.05 42.86 -8.12
CA GLN A 943 4.37 42.67 -6.84
C GLN A 943 4.52 43.91 -5.96
N ARG A 944 3.45 44.26 -5.24
CA ARG A 944 3.37 45.45 -4.39
C ARG A 944 2.90 45.02 -3.01
N HIS A 945 3.71 45.29 -2.01
CA HIS A 945 3.45 44.89 -0.62
C HIS A 945 3.41 46.13 0.28
N PRO A 946 2.30 46.39 0.99
CA PRO A 946 2.27 47.49 1.95
C PRO A 946 3.15 47.15 3.15
N VAL A 947 4.06 48.05 3.51
CA VAL A 947 4.93 47.93 4.68
C VAL A 947 4.86 49.19 5.52
N THR A 948 4.83 49.06 6.84
CA THR A 948 4.84 50.22 7.75
C THR A 948 6.22 50.37 8.38
N LEU A 949 6.82 51.54 8.24
CA LEU A 949 8.01 51.87 9.00
C LEU A 949 7.59 52.60 10.28
N SER A 950 8.06 52.12 11.43
CA SER A 950 7.80 52.76 12.72
C SER A 950 9.09 53.24 13.34
N GLU A 951 9.10 54.49 13.79
CA GLU A 951 10.10 54.97 14.74
C GLU A 951 9.94 54.15 16.03
N ASP A 952 11.04 53.54 16.47
CA ASP A 952 11.00 52.72 17.67
C ASP A 952 10.83 53.63 18.90
N ASN A 953 9.60 53.74 19.39
CA ASN A 953 9.22 54.46 20.59
C ASN A 953 8.88 53.48 21.73
N GLN A 954 9.77 52.53 22.01
CA GLN A 954 9.80 51.87 23.31
C GLN A 954 10.86 52.51 24.21
N GLY A 955 10.54 53.73 24.67
CA GLY A 955 11.16 54.35 25.84
C GLY A 955 10.37 54.02 27.10
N GLY A 956 10.82 53.02 27.86
CA GLY A 956 10.35 52.69 29.21
C GLY A 956 11.44 51.93 29.96
N GLY A 957 12.47 52.65 30.41
CA GLY A 957 13.78 52.10 30.74
C GLY A 957 13.89 51.21 31.99
N SER A 958 14.73 50.19 31.85
CA SER A 958 15.82 49.93 32.79
C SER A 958 17.10 49.76 31.96
N GLU A 959 18.20 50.30 32.45
CA GLU A 959 19.52 50.24 31.82
C GLU A 959 19.93 48.78 31.62
N GLY A 960 19.97 48.31 30.36
CA GLY A 960 20.44 46.96 30.02
C GLY A 960 19.44 46.03 29.30
N ASP A 961 18.60 46.50 28.39
CA ASP A 961 17.95 45.59 27.41
C ASP A 961 18.39 45.97 26.01
N TYR A 962 19.21 45.11 25.39
CA TYR A 962 19.67 45.27 24.01
C TYR A 962 18.93 44.30 23.07
N PRO A 963 18.93 44.53 21.73
CA PRO A 963 18.34 43.61 20.77
C PRO A 963 18.88 42.17 20.90
N ALA A 964 18.05 41.15 20.68
CA ALA A 964 18.51 39.76 20.76
C ALA A 964 19.59 39.45 19.71
N TYR A 965 20.62 38.66 20.10
CA TYR A 965 21.64 38.19 19.17
C TYR A 965 21.03 37.32 18.07
N VAL A 966 21.42 37.58 16.81
CA VAL A 966 20.97 36.86 15.62
C VAL A 966 22.19 36.21 14.97
N ALA A 967 22.18 34.87 14.91
CA ALA A 967 23.24 34.08 14.30
C ALA A 967 23.45 34.46 12.82
N GLY A 968 24.70 34.73 12.44
CA GLY A 968 25.08 35.09 11.06
C GLY A 968 24.85 36.55 10.68
N ASN A 969 24.33 37.39 11.59
CA ASN A 969 24.26 38.83 11.37
C ASN A 969 25.65 39.48 11.51
N SER A 970 25.96 40.50 10.71
CA SER A 970 27.24 41.21 10.80
C SER A 970 27.17 42.33 11.84
N TYR A 971 27.97 42.23 12.90
CA TYR A 971 28.02 43.20 13.99
C TYR A 971 29.31 44.04 13.91
N GLN A 972 29.20 45.33 14.21
CA GLN A 972 30.32 46.26 14.28
C GLN A 972 30.77 46.49 15.72
N ALA A 973 32.00 46.99 15.87
CA ALA A 973 32.53 47.36 17.18
C ALA A 973 31.61 48.36 17.90
N GLY A 974 31.25 48.06 19.14
CA GLY A 974 30.33 48.86 19.94
C GLY A 974 28.86 48.44 19.84
N ASP A 975 28.50 47.53 18.93
CA ASP A 975 27.14 47.01 18.84
C ASP A 975 26.80 46.18 20.08
N ARG A 976 25.60 46.37 20.62
CA ARG A 976 25.14 45.73 21.86
C ARG A 976 23.97 44.80 21.59
N VAL A 977 24.04 43.59 22.16
CA VAL A 977 23.02 42.55 21.99
C VAL A 977 22.76 41.80 23.29
N SER A 978 21.57 41.22 23.41
CA SER A 978 21.16 40.33 24.50
C SER A 978 21.22 38.88 24.03
N ASN A 979 21.83 37.99 24.81
CA ASN A 979 21.80 36.55 24.55
C ASN A 979 21.88 35.74 25.84
N SER A 980 21.12 34.63 25.92
CA SER A 980 21.13 33.72 27.07
C SER A 980 21.02 34.40 28.44
N GLY A 981 20.22 35.46 28.54
CA GLY A 981 19.94 36.18 29.79
C GLY A 981 21.00 37.20 30.22
N ALA A 982 21.90 37.62 29.33
CA ALA A 982 22.88 38.68 29.61
C ALA A 982 23.14 39.56 28.37
N ASN A 983 23.84 40.68 28.60
CA ASN A 983 24.13 41.70 27.60
C ASN A 983 25.60 41.71 27.19
N TYR A 984 25.86 42.02 25.92
CA TYR A 984 27.18 41.92 25.33
C TYR A 984 27.42 43.05 24.33
N GLU A 985 28.63 43.61 24.33
CA GLU A 985 29.10 44.61 23.37
C GLU A 985 30.19 44.00 22.46
N CYS A 986 30.07 44.20 21.15
CA CYS A 986 31.05 43.70 20.19
C CYS A 986 32.35 44.50 20.32
N LYS A 987 33.48 43.81 20.43
CA LYS A 987 34.77 44.46 20.70
C LYS A 987 35.31 45.24 19.49
N PRO A 988 36.18 46.24 19.70
CA PRO A 988 36.90 46.94 18.63
C PRO A 988 37.71 46.00 17.71
N TRP A 989 37.98 46.48 16.50
CA TRP A 989 38.84 45.79 15.53
C TRP A 989 40.22 45.44 16.16
N PRO A 990 40.79 44.24 15.91
CA PRO A 990 40.42 43.25 14.88
C PRO A 990 39.31 42.27 15.26
N TYR A 991 38.80 42.31 16.48
CA TYR A 991 37.90 41.28 17.02
C TYR A 991 36.44 41.42 16.57
N SER A 992 36.02 42.63 16.16
CA SER A 992 34.67 42.90 15.66
C SER A 992 34.27 42.02 14.48
N GLY A 993 35.23 41.60 13.66
CA GLY A 993 34.98 40.70 12.52
C GLY A 993 34.44 39.32 12.93
N TRP A 994 34.57 38.94 14.19
CA TRP A 994 34.12 37.64 14.70
C TRP A 994 32.75 37.67 15.36
N CYS A 995 32.25 38.86 15.72
CA CYS A 995 30.96 39.01 16.42
C CYS A 995 29.79 38.37 15.65
N GLY A 996 29.85 38.36 14.32
CA GLY A 996 28.84 37.75 13.45
C GLY A 996 29.17 36.36 12.90
N LEU A 997 30.38 35.84 13.15
CA LEU A 997 30.88 34.62 12.50
C LEU A 997 30.67 33.39 13.37
N SER A 998 30.42 32.24 12.74
CA SER A 998 30.37 30.90 13.36
C SER A 998 29.76 30.88 14.78
N PRO A 999 28.43 30.85 14.91
CA PRO A 999 27.72 30.93 16.20
C PRO A 999 28.20 29.90 17.24
N ALA A 1000 28.56 28.68 16.82
CA ALA A 1000 29.12 27.65 17.70
C ALA A 1000 30.41 28.08 18.43
N HIS A 1001 31.14 29.06 17.87
CA HIS A 1001 32.37 29.59 18.44
C HIS A 1001 32.19 30.99 19.02
N TYR A 1002 31.50 31.92 18.34
CA TYR A 1002 31.48 33.32 18.74
C TYR A 1002 30.11 33.88 19.16
N ALA A 1003 29.07 33.06 19.30
CA ALA A 1003 27.78 33.53 19.84
C ALA A 1003 27.95 34.03 21.28
N PRO A 1004 27.52 35.26 21.61
CA PRO A 1004 27.78 35.89 22.90
C PRO A 1004 27.20 35.04 24.05
N GLY A 1005 28.03 34.70 25.04
CA GLY A 1005 27.62 33.94 26.22
C GLY A 1005 27.51 32.41 26.06
N THR A 1006 27.54 31.88 24.83
CA THR A 1006 27.29 30.44 24.56
C THR A 1006 28.31 29.77 23.64
N GLY A 1007 28.95 30.51 22.73
CA GLY A 1007 29.96 29.96 21.82
C GLY A 1007 31.28 29.61 22.51
N SER A 1008 32.01 28.60 22.03
CA SER A 1008 33.22 28.10 22.70
C SER A 1008 34.36 29.13 22.90
N ALA A 1009 34.36 30.22 22.13
CA ALA A 1009 35.34 31.31 22.14
C ALA A 1009 34.66 32.70 22.15
N TRP A 1010 33.44 32.81 22.66
CA TRP A 1010 32.63 34.03 22.57
C TRP A 1010 33.31 35.27 23.18
N SER A 1011 34.11 35.06 24.23
CA SER A 1011 34.83 36.11 24.95
C SER A 1011 35.91 36.79 24.12
N ASP A 1012 36.29 36.23 22.97
CA ASP A 1012 37.27 36.85 22.06
C ASP A 1012 36.60 37.95 21.22
N ALA A 1013 35.34 37.76 20.83
CA ALA A 1013 34.57 38.68 20.00
C ALA A 1013 33.74 39.68 20.82
N TRP A 1014 33.24 39.28 21.98
CA TRP A 1014 32.27 40.06 22.77
C TRP A 1014 32.77 40.39 24.17
N GLN A 1015 32.41 41.57 24.66
CA GLN A 1015 32.57 41.97 26.06
C GLN A 1015 31.21 41.91 26.75
N ARG A 1016 31.09 41.15 27.85
CA ARG A 1016 29.86 41.11 28.65
C ARG A 1016 29.71 42.45 29.40
N LEU A 1017 28.51 43.02 29.36
CA LEU A 1017 28.14 44.28 29.99
C LEU A 1017 27.57 44.09 31.39
#